data_AF-A0A495Z4M4-F1
#
_entry.id   AF-A0A495Z4M4-F1
#
_cell.length_a   1.000
_cell.length_b   1.000
_cell.length_c   1.000
_cell.angle_alpha   90.00
_cell.angle_beta   90.00
_cell.angle_gamma   90.00
#
_symmetry.space_group_name_H-M   'P 1'
#
loop_
_entity.id
_entity.type
_entity.pdbx_description
1 polymer ?
#
loop_
_entity_poly.entity_id
_entity_poly.type
_entity_poly.pdbx_seq_one_letter_code
_entity_poly.pdbx_strand_id
1 'polypeptide(L)'
;MRKSLFTLLAVTLLFGFTSLCYSENVVSLKHNPDAVFPQIKVDIHLSGGQGVAGYNGFIVFDAAVLKYVSATMGDYLPSGGPFLRPQLGEDGTYTLALDVDGTTYTGTTVTFPPPPIPDGDKLSLSEFFFEIPSEALQDPSSGIPKVPAAFLRPGVKLWGISIVGSAPLGAHGVPVATDGDGTLVTLTFEVIDPQKPVFILLPGAGLSDSNDVPLEPTLGKTVITASSQEDTTLSTDVNADGEVNILDLTRVASVFGQPVTEANRFADVNGDGEINILDLVQVANDFGKSTESTDSFANPDMGAPMPPETENGQQQIVVGIALPVTGHLAAIGAIMKSGFDLAFDQLAGLSYIIADDKSTADGAVAAFEELIHKQGVSVILGPASSSSARAAFPIAQENGVVAISATAGASGLGAIGDFVFRIALATDIVIPKGVEITQRKLGYQRVATLYDKTDLFSTDRDATIQLALADNGVEVLGMHTYKTGDTDFTQQLTQIKALNPDALFVSALPPEKPLILMQARAAGISVPILISSLTDVEVEAAGTAAEGALTFTGWLPTAETPGNRAFVQQYQKTYGTEPNAFAAVSYACVHVFAAAVKNAESTDAQSIRDALARIQDLDTILGKFSFNENGDGVYEPNILIVRDGVLRFFD
;
A
#
# COMPACT_ATOMS: atom_id res chain seq x y z
N MET A 1 -48.98 6.73 39.38
CA MET A 1 -48.98 8.12 38.89
C MET A 1 -47.52 8.51 38.77
N ARG A 2 -47.03 8.55 37.53
CA ARG A 2 -47.05 9.76 36.70
C ARG A 2 -45.99 10.72 37.23
N LYS A 3 -44.88 10.84 36.49
CA LYS A 3 -44.79 11.74 35.33
C LYS A 3 -44.99 13.17 35.77
N SER A 4 -44.13 14.03 35.22
CA SER A 4 -44.42 15.45 35.06
C SER A 4 -44.22 16.28 36.32
N LEU A 5 -43.01 16.77 36.51
CA LEU A 5 -42.69 18.19 36.29
C LEU A 5 -41.18 18.28 36.48
N PHE A 6 -40.36 17.96 35.48
CA PHE A 6 -40.38 18.56 34.14
C PHE A 6 -40.15 20.06 34.27
N THR A 7 -39.30 20.56 33.40
CA THR A 7 -39.22 21.99 33.10
C THR A 7 -38.55 22.82 34.20
N LEU A 8 -37.22 22.71 34.24
CA LEU A 8 -36.37 23.90 34.20
C LEU A 8 -36.62 24.64 32.86
N LEU A 9 -37.88 25.07 32.67
CA LEU A 9 -38.29 26.26 31.95
C LEU A 9 -37.97 27.37 32.96
N ALA A 10 -37.54 28.56 32.62
CA ALA A 10 -37.61 29.28 31.38
C ALA A 10 -36.69 30.47 31.63
N VAL A 11 -35.62 30.59 30.86
CA VAL A 11 -35.35 31.88 30.24
C VAL A 11 -35.46 31.65 28.74
N THR A 12 -36.68 31.27 28.33
CA THR A 12 -37.35 31.73 27.11
C THR A 12 -37.34 33.28 27.17
N LEU A 13 -37.03 34.05 26.13
CA LEU A 13 -37.62 34.10 24.80
C LEU A 13 -36.63 34.86 23.87
N LEU A 14 -36.26 34.34 22.70
CA LEU A 14 -37.02 34.26 21.42
C LEU A 14 -36.99 35.57 20.60
N PHE A 15 -36.28 35.51 19.47
CA PHE A 15 -36.79 35.72 18.11
C PHE A 15 -35.84 34.94 17.16
N GLY A 16 -36.27 34.06 16.26
CA GLY A 16 -37.62 33.63 15.91
C GLY A 16 -37.59 32.61 14.76
N PHE A 17 -38.38 31.54 14.95
CA PHE A 17 -38.92 30.56 13.99
C PHE A 17 -37.95 29.87 13.00
N THR A 18 -37.55 28.63 13.27
CA THR A 18 -38.32 27.37 13.09
C THR A 18 -38.88 27.17 11.68
N SER A 19 -38.16 26.34 10.92
CA SER A 19 -38.78 25.22 10.23
C SER A 19 -37.86 24.01 10.40
N LEU A 20 -38.47 22.85 10.59
CA LEU A 20 -37.78 21.56 10.51
C LEU A 20 -37.01 21.48 9.19
N CYS A 21 -35.73 21.11 9.25
CA CYS A 21 -35.20 20.07 8.38
C CYS A 21 -33.96 19.46 9.06
N TYR A 22 -34.07 18.19 9.43
CA TYR A 22 -32.89 17.35 9.58
C TYR A 22 -32.23 17.16 8.19
N SER A 23 -30.94 16.81 8.24
CA SER A 23 -30.10 16.22 7.18
C SER A 23 -29.71 17.11 5.98
N GLU A 24 -28.62 17.88 6.08
CA GLU A 24 -28.02 18.51 4.87
C GLU A 24 -26.48 18.45 4.76
N ASN A 25 -25.75 17.81 5.67
CA ASN A 25 -24.28 17.65 5.50
C ASN A 25 -23.87 16.23 5.08
N VAL A 26 -24.80 15.45 4.53
CA VAL A 26 -24.55 14.07 4.07
C VAL A 26 -24.78 14.02 2.57
N VAL A 27 -23.72 13.84 1.82
CA VAL A 27 -23.81 13.51 0.41
C VAL A 27 -24.11 12.02 0.32
N SER A 28 -25.32 11.66 -0.14
CA SER A 28 -25.70 10.26 -0.37
C SER A 28 -25.88 10.02 -1.87
N LEU A 29 -25.08 9.13 -2.45
CA LEU A 29 -25.31 8.66 -3.81
C LEU A 29 -26.28 7.49 -3.75
N LYS A 30 -27.45 7.65 -4.39
CA LYS A 30 -28.40 6.55 -4.51
C LYS A 30 -27.90 5.57 -5.58
N HIS A 31 -27.93 4.29 -5.23
CA HIS A 31 -27.60 3.18 -6.11
C HIS A 31 -28.30 3.33 -7.48
N ASN A 32 -27.49 3.42 -8.53
CA ASN A 32 -27.93 3.22 -9.91
C ASN A 32 -27.32 1.89 -10.38
N PRO A 33 -28.12 0.82 -10.52
CA PRO A 33 -27.62 -0.51 -10.86
C PRO A 33 -26.94 -0.59 -12.24
N ASP A 34 -27.15 0.41 -13.09
CA ASP A 34 -26.61 0.48 -14.45
C ASP A 34 -25.37 1.38 -14.56
N ALA A 35 -24.88 1.97 -13.47
CA ALA A 35 -23.73 2.88 -13.48
C ALA A 35 -22.52 2.28 -12.76
N VAL A 36 -21.46 1.99 -13.52
CA VAL A 36 -20.14 1.63 -12.98
C VAL A 36 -19.36 2.94 -12.83
N PHE A 37 -19.22 3.43 -11.60
CA PHE A 37 -18.38 4.60 -11.30
C PHE A 37 -17.04 4.10 -10.74
N PRO A 38 -15.95 4.03 -11.53
CA PRO A 38 -14.65 3.60 -11.02
C PRO A 38 -14.08 4.62 -10.02
N GLN A 39 -14.40 5.91 -10.23
CA GLN A 39 -13.99 7.00 -9.35
C GLN A 39 -15.11 8.03 -9.18
N ILE A 40 -15.15 8.65 -8.01
CA ILE A 40 -16.03 9.77 -7.67
C ILE A 40 -15.15 10.96 -7.34
N LYS A 41 -15.39 12.08 -8.02
CA LYS A 41 -14.80 13.38 -7.67
C LYS A 41 -15.77 14.17 -6.83
N VAL A 42 -15.25 14.81 -5.80
CA VAL A 42 -16.00 15.66 -4.88
C VAL A 42 -15.34 17.02 -4.87
N ASP A 43 -15.99 17.96 -5.55
CA ASP A 43 -15.53 19.35 -5.61
C ASP A 43 -16.14 20.14 -4.45
N ILE A 44 -15.28 20.86 -3.74
CA ILE A 44 -15.67 21.77 -2.67
C ILE A 44 -15.49 23.19 -3.18
N HIS A 45 -16.60 23.89 -3.41
CA HIS A 45 -16.58 25.26 -3.91
C HIS A 45 -16.92 26.27 -2.81
N LEU A 46 -16.30 27.45 -2.91
CA LEU A 46 -16.65 28.66 -2.19
C LEU A 46 -17.52 29.56 -3.10
N SER A 47 -18.84 29.46 -2.97
CA SER A 47 -19.75 30.31 -3.75
C SER A 47 -19.84 31.73 -3.17
N GLY A 48 -19.53 32.75 -3.98
CA GLY A 48 -19.74 34.16 -3.62
C GLY A 48 -18.74 34.76 -2.63
N GLY A 49 -17.62 34.06 -2.35
CA GLY A 49 -16.59 34.52 -1.43
C GLY A 49 -15.66 35.58 -2.04
N GLN A 50 -15.90 36.85 -1.71
CA GLN A 50 -14.91 37.91 -1.82
C GLN A 50 -14.32 38.17 -0.42
N GLY A 51 -12.99 38.16 -0.27
CA GLY A 51 -12.34 38.53 0.98
C GLY A 51 -12.02 37.39 1.97
N VAL A 52 -12.18 36.12 1.60
CA VAL A 52 -11.84 34.97 2.45
C VAL A 52 -10.32 34.77 2.48
N ALA A 53 -9.72 34.87 3.67
CA ALA A 53 -8.27 34.74 3.87
C ALA A 53 -7.85 33.41 4.49
N GLY A 54 -8.77 32.68 5.14
CA GLY A 54 -8.51 31.38 5.73
C GLY A 54 -9.74 30.47 5.74
N TYR A 55 -9.50 29.16 5.66
CA TYR A 55 -10.54 28.14 5.80
C TYR A 55 -10.05 26.90 6.57
N ASN A 56 -10.98 26.24 7.25
CA ASN A 56 -10.77 24.94 7.92
C ASN A 56 -12.04 24.09 7.77
N GLY A 57 -11.89 22.82 7.37
CA GLY A 57 -13.00 21.87 7.33
C GLY A 57 -12.58 20.41 7.49
N PHE A 58 -13.54 19.57 7.86
CA PHE A 58 -13.38 18.13 7.99
C PHE A 58 -14.28 17.39 7.01
N ILE A 59 -13.83 16.21 6.58
CA ILE A 59 -14.58 15.29 5.72
C ILE A 59 -14.49 13.91 6.32
N VAL A 60 -15.60 13.19 6.39
CA VAL A 60 -15.65 11.81 6.87
C VAL A 60 -16.36 10.93 5.85
N PHE A 61 -15.77 9.79 5.49
CA PHE A 61 -16.35 8.83 4.53
C PHE A 61 -16.24 7.38 5.02
N ASP A 62 -17.08 6.50 4.45
CA ASP A 62 -17.09 5.07 4.76
C ASP A 62 -16.01 4.33 3.95
N ALA A 63 -14.98 3.85 4.65
CA ALA A 63 -13.83 3.19 4.02
C ALA A 63 -14.09 1.75 3.56
N ALA A 64 -15.27 1.20 3.84
CA ALA A 64 -15.72 -0.04 3.20
C ALA A 64 -16.30 0.19 1.80
N VAL A 65 -16.51 1.46 1.41
CA VAL A 65 -17.17 1.84 0.16
C VAL A 65 -16.30 2.77 -0.69
N LEU A 66 -15.53 3.67 -0.06
CA LEU A 66 -14.65 4.62 -0.74
C LEU A 66 -13.21 4.50 -0.27
N LYS A 67 -12.27 4.65 -1.20
CA LYS A 67 -10.85 4.84 -0.92
C LYS A 67 -10.43 6.21 -1.41
N TYR A 68 -9.76 6.99 -0.57
CA TYR A 68 -9.18 8.26 -1.00
C TYR A 68 -8.02 8.00 -1.98
N VAL A 69 -8.00 8.73 -3.11
CA VAL A 69 -6.99 8.60 -4.17
C VAL A 69 -6.08 9.82 -4.20
N SER A 70 -6.66 11.01 -4.32
CA SER A 70 -5.89 12.26 -4.47
C SER A 70 -6.74 13.49 -4.15
N ALA A 71 -6.06 14.62 -3.93
CA ALA A 71 -6.68 15.94 -3.83
C ALA A 71 -5.98 16.89 -4.80
N THR A 72 -6.77 17.61 -5.59
CA THR A 72 -6.29 18.73 -6.40
C THR A 72 -6.69 20.02 -5.69
N MET A 73 -5.71 20.82 -5.31
CA MET A 73 -5.95 22.12 -4.71
C MET A 73 -6.50 23.07 -5.78
N GLY A 74 -7.59 23.77 -5.46
CA GLY A 74 -8.17 24.78 -6.33
C GLY A 74 -7.51 26.15 -6.13
N ASP A 75 -8.04 27.17 -6.80
CA ASP A 75 -7.33 28.44 -7.07
C ASP A 75 -7.25 29.39 -5.89
N TYR A 76 -7.83 28.99 -4.76
CA TYR A 76 -7.74 29.68 -3.47
C TYR A 76 -6.57 29.19 -2.61
N LEU A 77 -5.84 28.17 -3.05
CA LEU A 77 -4.75 27.55 -2.31
C LEU A 77 -3.40 27.70 -3.02
N PRO A 78 -2.38 28.30 -2.38
CA PRO A 78 -1.05 28.39 -3.00
C PRO A 78 -0.40 27.02 -3.08
N SER A 79 0.30 26.75 -4.19
CA SER A 79 0.97 25.47 -4.52
C SER A 79 2.16 25.08 -3.61
N GLY A 80 2.35 25.72 -2.44
CA GLY A 80 3.50 25.48 -1.57
C GLY A 80 3.51 26.08 -0.15
N GLY A 81 2.37 26.20 0.56
CA GLY A 81 2.30 26.72 1.95
C GLY A 81 2.63 25.69 3.08
N PRO A 82 2.91 26.09 4.34
CA PRO A 82 3.40 25.21 5.46
C PRO A 82 2.32 24.63 6.45
N PHE A 83 2.68 23.65 7.34
CA PHE A 83 1.82 23.09 8.44
C PHE A 83 2.35 23.17 9.85
N LEU A 84 1.35 23.14 10.72
CA LEU A 84 1.36 22.85 12.13
C LEU A 84 0.86 21.42 12.38
N ARG A 85 1.58 20.69 13.24
CA ARG A 85 1.10 19.47 13.89
C ARG A 85 0.31 19.85 15.15
N PRO A 86 -0.70 19.06 15.57
CA PRO A 86 -1.32 19.26 16.87
C PRO A 86 -0.30 19.00 18.00
N GLN A 87 -0.25 19.89 19.00
CA GLN A 87 0.65 19.74 20.16
C GLN A 87 0.00 18.84 21.22
N LEU A 88 0.81 17.92 21.76
CA LEU A 88 0.44 16.99 22.82
C LEU A 88 0.77 17.60 24.18
N GLY A 89 -0.24 17.87 25.01
CA GLY A 89 -0.07 18.24 26.41
C GLY A 89 0.31 17.05 27.29
N GLU A 90 0.94 17.30 28.45
CA GLU A 90 1.33 16.28 29.44
C GLU A 90 0.13 15.47 30.00
N ASP A 91 -1.10 15.95 29.78
CA ASP A 91 -2.36 15.33 30.19
C ASP A 91 -3.05 14.49 29.08
N GLY A 92 -2.41 14.31 27.92
CA GLY A 92 -2.94 13.52 26.82
C GLY A 92 -3.98 14.24 25.96
N THR A 93 -4.03 15.58 26.05
CA THR A 93 -4.90 16.41 25.21
C THR A 93 -4.16 16.91 23.97
N TYR A 94 -4.78 16.79 22.79
CA TYR A 94 -4.30 17.48 21.59
C TYR A 94 -4.93 18.87 21.55
N THR A 95 -4.09 19.91 21.50
CA THR A 95 -4.54 21.29 21.35
C THR A 95 -4.18 21.79 19.95
N LEU A 96 -5.18 22.29 19.23
CA LEU A 96 -4.96 23.08 18.01
C LEU A 96 -4.39 24.43 18.44
N ALA A 97 -3.12 24.64 18.11
CA ALA A 97 -2.37 25.82 18.46
C ALA A 97 -2.03 26.61 17.18
N LEU A 98 -2.37 27.89 17.18
CA LEU A 98 -1.95 28.86 16.16
C LEU A 98 -0.77 29.65 16.76
N ASP A 99 0.40 29.62 16.10
CA ASP A 99 1.54 30.45 16.50
C ASP A 99 1.65 31.65 15.55
N VAL A 100 1.58 32.86 16.11
CA VAL A 100 1.72 34.12 15.38
C VAL A 100 2.83 34.91 16.05
N ASP A 101 3.91 35.16 15.31
CA ASP A 101 5.07 35.95 15.76
C ASP A 101 5.67 35.52 17.12
N GLY A 102 5.72 34.21 17.38
CA GLY A 102 6.30 33.63 18.60
C GLY A 102 5.39 33.68 19.82
N THR A 103 4.07 33.87 19.62
CA THR A 103 3.05 33.77 20.65
C THR A 103 1.95 32.79 20.22
N THR A 104 1.75 31.75 21.02
CA THR A 104 0.81 30.64 20.74
C THR A 104 -0.58 30.88 21.31
N TYR A 105 -1.64 30.69 20.50
CA TYR A 105 -3.06 30.77 20.88
C TYR A 105 -3.74 29.39 20.75
N THR A 106 -4.55 28.98 21.74
CA THR A 106 -5.12 27.61 21.87
C THR A 106 -6.65 27.57 21.83
N GLY A 107 -7.24 26.59 21.12
CA GLY A 107 -8.70 26.32 21.08
C GLY A 107 -9.08 24.82 21.14
N THR A 108 -10.21 24.53 21.83
CA THR A 108 -10.96 23.28 22.15
C THR A 108 -10.25 21.91 22.13
N THR A 109 -10.41 21.17 23.25
CA THR A 109 -9.75 19.90 23.59
C THR A 109 -10.54 18.63 23.18
N VAL A 110 -9.86 17.63 22.57
CA VAL A 110 -10.35 16.25 22.37
C VAL A 110 -9.25 15.25 22.82
N THR A 111 -9.62 14.12 23.46
CA THR A 111 -8.71 13.26 24.24
C THR A 111 -8.56 11.84 23.65
N PHE A 112 -7.36 11.41 23.26
CA PHE A 112 -6.95 10.00 22.96
C PHE A 112 -5.40 9.82 23.08
N PRO A 113 -4.84 8.62 23.35
CA PRO A 113 -3.46 8.43 23.88
C PRO A 113 -2.33 8.25 22.82
N PRO A 114 -1.02 8.52 23.12
CA PRO A 114 0.04 8.78 22.10
C PRO A 114 1.34 7.91 22.14
N PRO A 115 2.19 7.93 21.07
CA PRO A 115 3.67 7.97 21.22
C PRO A 115 4.41 8.96 20.24
N PRO A 116 5.74 9.25 20.41
CA PRO A 116 6.40 10.47 19.90
C PRO A 116 7.38 10.32 18.69
N ILE A 117 7.49 11.35 17.83
CA ILE A 117 8.60 11.63 16.87
C ILE A 117 8.81 13.17 16.70
N PRO A 118 10.06 13.68 16.53
CA PRO A 118 10.37 15.12 16.41
C PRO A 118 10.39 15.71 14.98
N ASP A 119 10.10 17.02 14.96
CA ASP A 119 10.50 18.20 14.14
C ASP A 119 10.46 18.27 12.58
N GLY A 120 9.70 19.27 12.10
CA GLY A 120 9.94 20.04 10.84
C GLY A 120 8.72 20.33 9.94
N ASP A 121 8.12 21.52 10.08
CA ASP A 121 7.05 22.29 9.34
C ASP A 121 6.58 21.84 7.92
N LYS A 122 5.24 21.63 7.64
CA LYS A 122 4.59 21.50 6.27
C LYS A 122 3.10 21.00 6.11
N LEU A 123 2.18 21.66 5.33
CA LEU A 123 0.67 21.62 5.21
C LEU A 123 -0.11 20.26 5.51
N SER A 124 -1.36 20.25 6.08
CA SER A 124 -1.97 19.01 6.71
C SER A 124 -3.14 18.37 5.98
N LEU A 125 -2.93 17.14 5.51
CA LEU A 125 -3.96 16.10 5.42
C LEU A 125 -3.64 15.09 6.54
N SER A 126 -4.54 14.93 7.50
CA SER A 126 -4.39 13.91 8.54
C SER A 126 -5.44 12.84 8.33
N GLU A 127 -5.00 11.64 7.94
CA GLU A 127 -5.83 10.45 7.94
C GLU A 127 -5.97 9.96 9.39
N PHE A 128 -7.21 9.79 9.84
CA PHE A 128 -7.48 9.16 11.12
C PHE A 128 -8.54 8.07 10.94
N PHE A 129 -8.32 6.98 11.66
CA PHE A 129 -9.15 5.80 11.65
C PHE A 129 -10.06 5.79 12.86
N PHE A 130 -11.36 5.60 12.65
CA PHE A 130 -12.31 5.37 13.72
C PHE A 130 -13.19 4.16 13.41
N GLU A 131 -13.27 3.23 14.35
CA GLU A 131 -14.20 2.11 14.33
C GLU A 131 -15.30 2.37 15.35
N ILE A 132 -16.57 2.31 14.93
CA ILE A 132 -17.70 2.48 15.85
C ILE A 132 -17.84 1.19 16.68
N PRO A 133 -17.61 1.23 18.02
CA PRO A 133 -17.76 0.04 18.85
C PRO A 133 -19.22 -0.42 18.85
N SER A 134 -19.43 -1.73 18.87
CA SER A 134 -20.77 -2.35 18.89
C SER A 134 -21.64 -1.84 20.05
N GLU A 135 -21.01 -1.48 21.17
CA GLU A 135 -21.64 -0.98 22.39
C GLU A 135 -22.12 0.48 22.24
N ALA A 136 -21.44 1.29 21.43
CA ALA A 136 -21.78 2.71 21.20
C ALA A 136 -23.09 2.88 20.41
N LEU A 137 -23.55 1.83 19.72
CA LEU A 137 -24.82 1.78 19.00
C LEU A 137 -26.04 1.54 19.92
N GLN A 138 -25.81 1.23 21.20
CA GLN A 138 -26.87 0.87 22.15
C GLN A 138 -27.29 2.03 23.08
N ASP A 139 -26.50 3.11 23.19
CA ASP A 139 -26.82 4.30 24.00
C ASP A 139 -26.57 5.62 23.23
N PRO A 140 -27.64 6.32 22.78
CA PRO A 140 -27.53 7.57 22.01
C PRO A 140 -27.16 8.80 22.85
N SER A 141 -26.86 8.65 24.14
CA SER A 141 -26.49 9.76 25.04
C SER A 141 -24.99 9.98 25.23
N SER A 142 -24.14 9.21 24.54
CA SER A 142 -22.68 9.12 24.72
C SER A 142 -21.84 10.34 24.31
N GLY A 143 -22.44 11.50 24.00
CA GLY A 143 -21.68 12.73 23.70
C GLY A 143 -20.84 12.67 22.40
N ILE A 144 -20.94 11.58 21.63
CA ILE A 144 -20.38 11.47 20.28
C ILE A 144 -21.15 12.44 19.37
N PRO A 145 -20.48 13.21 18.48
CA PRO A 145 -21.19 14.01 17.47
C PRO A 145 -22.20 13.10 16.74
N LYS A 146 -23.44 13.57 16.57
CA LYS A 146 -24.52 12.77 15.96
C LYS A 146 -24.15 12.39 14.52
N VAL A 147 -23.47 11.26 14.36
CA VAL A 147 -23.20 10.66 13.05
C VAL A 147 -24.56 10.27 12.45
N PRO A 148 -24.83 10.59 11.18
CA PRO A 148 -26.09 10.23 10.53
C PRO A 148 -26.37 8.74 10.67
N ALA A 149 -27.64 8.36 10.92
CA ALA A 149 -28.04 6.96 11.12
C ALA A 149 -27.61 6.03 9.97
N ALA A 150 -27.38 6.57 8.78
CA ALA A 150 -26.87 5.86 7.62
C ALA A 150 -25.47 5.23 7.80
N PHE A 151 -24.62 5.82 8.65
CA PHE A 151 -23.27 5.36 8.99
C PHE A 151 -23.21 4.53 10.29
N LEU A 152 -24.31 4.45 11.05
CA LEU A 152 -24.36 3.72 12.31
C LEU A 152 -24.63 2.23 12.07
N ARG A 153 -23.58 1.45 11.73
CA ARG A 153 -23.64 -0.01 11.62
C ARG A 153 -22.43 -0.65 12.32
N PRO A 154 -22.56 -1.88 12.87
CA PRO A 154 -21.43 -2.56 13.51
C PRO A 154 -20.27 -2.78 12.51
N GLY A 155 -19.04 -2.46 12.92
CA GLY A 155 -17.83 -2.68 12.11
C GLY A 155 -17.58 -1.66 10.99
N VAL A 156 -18.30 -0.53 10.96
CA VAL A 156 -18.05 0.55 10.00
C VAL A 156 -16.73 1.25 10.33
N LYS A 157 -15.86 1.32 9.33
CA LYS A 157 -14.57 2.01 9.38
C LYS A 157 -14.74 3.39 8.76
N LEU A 158 -14.64 4.43 9.58
CA LEU A 158 -14.74 5.82 9.13
C LEU A 158 -13.35 6.40 8.95
N TRP A 159 -13.15 7.07 7.83
CA TRP A 159 -11.91 7.78 7.50
C TRP A 159 -12.17 9.27 7.42
N GLY A 160 -11.26 10.04 8.03
CA GLY A 160 -11.35 11.49 8.08
C GLY A 160 -10.26 12.20 7.29
N ILE A 161 -10.60 13.31 6.64
CA ILE A 161 -9.67 14.23 5.99
C ILE A 161 -9.89 15.64 6.57
N SER A 162 -8.83 16.27 7.06
CA SER A 162 -8.83 17.69 7.45
C SER A 162 -8.27 18.53 6.31
N ILE A 163 -8.89 19.67 6.02
CA ILE A 163 -8.41 20.61 5.01
C ILE A 163 -8.28 22.00 5.66
N VAL A 164 -7.08 22.58 5.58
CA VAL A 164 -6.78 23.89 6.14
C VAL A 164 -5.97 24.69 5.13
N GLY A 165 -6.34 25.94 4.87
CA GLY A 165 -5.62 26.78 3.92
C GLY A 165 -5.79 28.27 4.15
N SER A 166 -4.84 29.04 3.61
CA SER A 166 -4.85 30.51 3.60
C SER A 166 -4.49 31.04 2.22
N ALA A 167 -5.25 32.02 1.71
CA ALA A 167 -4.99 32.62 0.41
C ALA A 167 -3.94 33.76 0.52
N PRO A 168 -2.97 33.89 -0.41
CA PRO A 168 -2.08 35.03 -0.43
C PRO A 168 -2.84 36.32 -0.75
N LEU A 169 -2.61 37.36 0.05
CA LEU A 169 -3.20 38.69 -0.16
C LEU A 169 -2.55 39.34 -1.39
N GLY A 170 -3.35 39.76 -2.37
CA GLY A 170 -2.88 40.55 -3.50
C GLY A 170 -2.41 41.95 -3.07
N ALA A 171 -1.84 42.72 -4.02
CA ALA A 171 -1.23 44.05 -3.79
C ALA A 171 -2.15 45.13 -3.15
N HIS A 172 -3.42 44.82 -2.91
CA HIS A 172 -4.42 45.68 -2.27
C HIS A 172 -5.11 45.04 -1.05
N GLY A 173 -4.58 43.94 -0.50
CA GLY A 173 -5.16 43.30 0.69
C GLY A 173 -6.46 42.53 0.43
N VAL A 174 -6.75 42.20 -0.84
CA VAL A 174 -7.90 41.39 -1.25
C VAL A 174 -7.36 40.08 -1.85
N PRO A 175 -7.85 38.90 -1.44
CA PRO A 175 -7.53 37.63 -2.08
C PRO A 175 -8.02 37.66 -3.54
N VAL A 176 -7.17 37.30 -4.49
CA VAL A 176 -7.52 37.27 -5.93
C VAL A 176 -7.52 35.81 -6.38
N ALA A 177 -8.70 35.27 -6.69
CA ALA A 177 -8.83 34.00 -7.43
C ALA A 177 -8.21 34.17 -8.83
N THR A 178 -7.41 33.21 -9.28
CA THR A 178 -6.60 33.38 -10.50
C THR A 178 -7.25 32.96 -11.82
N ASP A 179 -8.44 32.35 -11.83
CA ASP A 179 -9.08 31.82 -13.05
C ASP A 179 -10.61 31.62 -13.01
N GLY A 180 -11.29 31.61 -11.86
CA GLY A 180 -12.67 32.09 -11.74
C GLY A 180 -13.83 31.07 -11.64
N ASP A 181 -13.64 29.87 -11.09
CA ASP A 181 -14.75 28.91 -10.83
C ASP A 181 -15.16 28.73 -9.35
N GLY A 182 -14.36 29.24 -8.40
CA GLY A 182 -14.66 29.16 -6.97
C GLY A 182 -14.20 27.88 -6.26
N THR A 183 -13.43 26.99 -6.90
CA THR A 183 -13.03 25.69 -6.34
C THR A 183 -11.97 25.84 -5.24
N LEU A 184 -12.20 25.26 -4.06
CA LEU A 184 -11.23 25.20 -2.95
C LEU A 184 -10.35 23.96 -3.08
N VAL A 185 -10.97 22.79 -3.27
CA VAL A 185 -10.28 21.51 -3.45
C VAL A 185 -11.20 20.53 -4.15
N THR A 186 -10.64 19.74 -5.06
CA THR A 186 -11.26 18.57 -5.67
C THR A 186 -10.68 17.32 -5.02
N LEU A 187 -11.52 16.46 -4.46
CA LEU A 187 -11.11 15.19 -3.87
C LEU A 187 -11.53 14.04 -4.78
N THR A 188 -10.60 13.15 -5.10
CA THR A 188 -10.87 11.97 -5.90
C THR A 188 -10.91 10.75 -4.99
N PHE A 189 -11.99 9.99 -5.09
CA PHE A 189 -12.19 8.71 -4.40
C PHE A 189 -12.37 7.59 -5.42
N GLU A 190 -11.83 6.43 -5.12
CA GLU A 190 -12.13 5.17 -5.81
C GLU A 190 -13.31 4.48 -5.10
N VAL A 191 -14.23 3.90 -5.87
CA VAL A 191 -15.39 3.19 -5.31
C VAL A 191 -15.02 1.72 -5.11
N ILE A 192 -14.82 1.31 -3.85
CA ILE A 192 -14.44 -0.05 -3.45
C ILE A 192 -15.63 -1.01 -3.55
N ASP A 193 -16.83 -0.55 -3.19
CA ASP A 193 -18.04 -1.38 -3.17
C ASP A 193 -19.25 -0.62 -3.74
N PRO A 194 -19.49 -0.69 -5.06
CA PRO A 194 -20.58 0.05 -5.72
C PRO A 194 -21.98 -0.48 -5.37
N GLN A 195 -22.09 -1.63 -4.69
CA GLN A 195 -23.37 -2.19 -4.23
C GLN A 195 -23.87 -1.52 -2.95
N LYS A 196 -23.01 -0.78 -2.23
CA LYS A 196 -23.36 -0.09 -0.99
C LYS A 196 -23.58 1.41 -1.23
N PRO A 197 -24.53 2.03 -0.52
CA PRO A 197 -24.74 3.47 -0.60
C PRO A 197 -23.51 4.22 -0.09
N VAL A 198 -23.01 5.16 -0.90
CA VAL A 198 -21.89 6.03 -0.57
C VAL A 198 -22.38 7.16 0.32
N PHE A 199 -21.63 7.44 1.39
CA PHE A 199 -21.88 8.57 2.25
C PHE A 199 -20.60 9.36 2.52
N ILE A 200 -20.70 10.69 2.39
CA ILE A 200 -19.65 11.64 2.76
C ILE A 200 -20.26 12.70 3.68
N LEU A 201 -19.65 12.92 4.83
CA LEU A 201 -20.07 13.86 5.86
C LEU A 201 -19.08 15.03 5.93
N LEU A 202 -19.60 16.26 5.96
CA LEU A 202 -18.81 17.49 6.14
C LEU A 202 -19.15 18.14 7.49
N PRO A 203 -18.52 17.74 8.61
CA PRO A 203 -18.85 18.31 9.91
C PRO A 203 -18.14 19.66 10.10
N GLY A 204 -18.77 20.72 9.60
CA GLY A 204 -18.38 22.10 9.89
C GLY A 204 -17.21 22.60 9.04
N ALA A 205 -17.44 23.70 8.34
CA ALA A 205 -16.40 24.51 7.72
C ALA A 205 -16.38 25.87 8.42
N GLY A 206 -15.19 26.38 8.75
CA GLY A 206 -14.98 27.74 9.25
C GLY A 206 -14.32 28.58 8.17
N LEU A 207 -14.83 29.79 7.94
CA LEU A 207 -14.26 30.78 7.02
C LEU A 207 -13.89 32.04 7.81
N SER A 208 -12.77 32.68 7.48
CA SER A 208 -12.39 33.99 8.02
C SER A 208 -12.02 34.97 6.91
N ASP A 209 -12.29 36.25 7.12
CA ASP A 209 -11.84 37.32 6.23
C ASP A 209 -10.37 37.72 6.47
N SER A 210 -9.85 38.68 5.70
CA SER A 210 -8.47 39.19 5.83
C SER A 210 -8.15 39.89 7.16
N ASN A 211 -9.13 40.04 8.05
CA ASN A 211 -8.98 40.61 9.39
C ASN A 211 -9.35 39.59 10.49
N ASP A 212 -9.40 38.30 10.17
CA ASP A 212 -9.78 37.19 11.05
C ASP A 212 -11.22 37.27 11.60
N VAL A 213 -12.13 37.98 10.90
CA VAL A 213 -13.55 37.99 11.28
C VAL A 213 -14.21 36.70 10.78
N PRO A 214 -14.85 35.90 11.65
CA PRO A 214 -15.56 34.69 11.24
C PRO A 214 -16.70 35.03 10.26
N LEU A 215 -16.73 34.33 9.14
CA LEU A 215 -17.81 34.39 8.15
C LEU A 215 -18.71 33.16 8.35
N GLU A 216 -20.03 33.37 8.35
CA GLU A 216 -21.02 32.29 8.41
C GLU A 216 -21.08 31.58 7.04
N PRO A 217 -20.64 30.33 6.91
CA PRO A 217 -20.74 29.60 5.66
C PRO A 217 -22.17 29.09 5.48
N THR A 218 -22.73 29.29 4.29
CA THR A 218 -23.96 28.62 3.86
C THR A 218 -23.60 27.56 2.83
N LEU A 219 -23.86 26.29 3.13
CA LEU A 219 -23.70 25.21 2.14
C LEU A 219 -24.79 25.40 1.08
N GLY A 220 -24.40 25.74 -0.15
CA GLY A 220 -25.30 25.67 -1.29
C GLY A 220 -25.72 24.21 -1.52
N LYS A 221 -26.95 23.98 -2.00
CA LYS A 221 -27.40 22.65 -2.44
C LYS A 221 -26.35 22.05 -3.38
N THR A 222 -25.66 21.02 -2.92
CA THR A 222 -24.57 20.39 -3.65
C THR A 222 -25.08 19.85 -4.98
N VAL A 223 -24.62 20.45 -6.07
CA VAL A 223 -24.71 19.86 -7.40
C VAL A 223 -23.64 18.77 -7.43
N ILE A 224 -24.05 17.52 -7.20
CA ILE A 224 -23.21 16.37 -7.60
C ILE A 224 -23.36 16.30 -9.12
N THR A 225 -22.37 16.77 -9.85
CA THR A 225 -22.28 16.46 -11.28
C THR A 225 -21.73 15.05 -11.38
N ALA A 226 -22.61 14.04 -11.28
CA ALA A 226 -22.31 12.75 -11.86
C ALA A 226 -22.40 12.96 -13.38
N SER A 227 -21.27 13.24 -14.03
CA SER A 227 -21.26 13.32 -15.49
C SER A 227 -21.48 11.91 -16.05
N SER A 228 -22.70 11.66 -16.52
CA SER A 228 -22.96 10.63 -17.52
C SER A 228 -22.51 11.17 -18.87
N GLN A 229 -21.55 10.49 -19.51
CA GLN A 229 -21.12 10.65 -20.91
C GLN A 229 -21.15 12.07 -21.48
N GLU A 230 -19.97 12.68 -21.63
CA GLU A 230 -19.68 13.43 -22.85
C GLU A 230 -18.92 12.49 -23.80
N ASP A 231 -19.40 12.48 -25.05
CA ASP A 231 -18.94 11.75 -26.24
C ASP A 231 -17.72 10.82 -26.08
N THR A 232 -17.92 9.54 -26.40
CA THR A 232 -16.85 8.54 -26.63
C THR A 232 -16.02 8.84 -27.90
N THR A 233 -15.84 10.11 -28.24
CA THR A 233 -14.94 10.57 -29.30
C THR A 233 -13.98 11.57 -28.66
N LEU A 234 -12.72 11.17 -28.49
CA LEU A 234 -11.65 12.11 -28.15
C LEU A 234 -11.54 13.09 -29.31
N SER A 235 -11.83 14.38 -29.11
CA SER A 235 -11.73 15.39 -30.19
C SER A 235 -10.32 15.52 -30.76
N THR A 236 -9.34 15.02 -30.01
CA THR A 236 -7.92 14.90 -30.33
C THR A 236 -7.54 13.60 -31.04
N ASP A 237 -8.44 12.61 -31.11
CA ASP A 237 -8.35 11.43 -31.98
C ASP A 237 -8.89 11.83 -33.36
N VAL A 238 -8.07 12.57 -34.10
CA VAL A 238 -8.44 13.14 -35.39
C VAL A 238 -8.48 12.09 -36.52
N ASN A 239 -7.98 10.89 -36.23
CA ASN A 239 -7.96 9.77 -37.15
C ASN A 239 -9.12 8.77 -36.89
N ALA A 240 -9.77 8.88 -35.73
CA ALA A 240 -10.90 8.08 -35.24
C ALA A 240 -10.58 6.58 -35.07
N ASP A 241 -9.34 6.24 -34.68
CA ASP A 241 -8.92 4.86 -34.38
C ASP A 241 -9.17 4.46 -32.93
N GLY A 242 -9.66 5.39 -32.10
CA GLY A 242 -9.97 5.16 -30.69
C GLY A 242 -8.80 5.42 -29.76
N GLU A 243 -7.64 5.87 -30.25
CA GLU A 243 -6.46 6.23 -29.45
C GLU A 243 -5.86 7.57 -29.89
N VAL A 244 -5.48 8.43 -28.95
CA VAL A 244 -4.74 9.66 -29.30
C VAL A 244 -3.25 9.37 -29.29
N ASN A 245 -2.62 9.33 -30.46
CA ASN A 245 -1.20 8.98 -30.59
C ASN A 245 -0.45 9.86 -31.61
N ILE A 246 0.75 9.42 -32.01
CA ILE A 246 1.62 10.20 -32.91
C ILE A 246 0.99 10.40 -34.30
N LEU A 247 0.09 9.53 -34.71
CA LEU A 247 -0.60 9.61 -35.98
C LEU A 247 -1.57 10.79 -36.01
N ASP A 248 -2.26 11.05 -34.89
CA ASP A 248 -3.14 12.21 -34.73
C ASP A 248 -2.36 13.51 -34.78
N LEU A 249 -1.26 13.57 -34.04
CA LEU A 249 -0.38 14.73 -34.02
C LEU A 249 0.20 15.02 -35.41
N THR A 250 0.61 13.97 -36.13
CA THR A 250 1.14 14.07 -37.49
C THR A 250 0.06 14.55 -38.47
N ARG A 251 -1.18 14.14 -38.25
CA ARG A 251 -2.32 14.49 -39.10
C ARG A 251 -2.72 15.96 -38.93
N VAL A 252 -2.76 16.48 -37.71
CA VAL A 252 -2.91 17.92 -37.45
C VAL A 252 -1.72 18.71 -38.02
N ALA A 253 -0.49 18.24 -37.79
CA ALA A 253 0.72 18.89 -38.28
C ALA A 253 0.78 18.99 -39.83
N SER A 254 0.19 18.02 -40.53
CA SER A 254 0.19 17.98 -42.01
C SER A 254 -0.55 19.15 -42.67
N VAL A 255 -1.47 19.79 -41.95
CA VAL A 255 -2.28 20.92 -42.40
C VAL A 255 -2.07 22.18 -41.55
N PHE A 256 -1.03 22.20 -40.72
CA PHE A 256 -0.66 23.33 -39.85
C PHE A 256 -0.52 24.64 -40.63
N GLY A 257 -1.19 25.69 -40.15
CA GLY A 257 -1.17 27.03 -40.77
C GLY A 257 -2.01 27.17 -42.04
N GLN A 258 -2.77 26.15 -42.45
CA GLN A 258 -3.75 26.25 -43.53
C GLN A 258 -5.07 26.83 -42.99
N PRO A 259 -5.85 27.56 -43.82
CA PRO A 259 -7.19 28.00 -43.43
C PRO A 259 -8.13 26.79 -43.21
N VAL A 260 -9.04 26.91 -42.25
CA VAL A 260 -10.04 25.88 -41.98
C VAL A 260 -11.04 25.77 -43.14
N THR A 261 -11.17 24.57 -43.66
CA THR A 261 -12.11 24.14 -44.71
C THR A 261 -12.87 22.91 -44.23
N GLU A 262 -13.89 22.49 -44.96
CA GLU A 262 -14.63 21.26 -44.63
C GLU A 262 -13.75 20.00 -44.66
N ALA A 263 -12.67 20.01 -45.47
CA ALA A 263 -11.79 18.86 -45.64
C ALA A 263 -10.73 18.70 -44.54
N ASN A 264 -10.38 19.77 -43.83
CA ASN A 264 -9.33 19.79 -42.79
C ASN A 264 -9.84 20.28 -41.43
N ARG A 265 -11.17 20.41 -41.25
CA ARG A 265 -11.79 20.81 -39.97
C ARG A 265 -11.40 19.89 -38.80
N PHE A 266 -11.03 18.64 -39.07
CA PHE A 266 -10.54 17.71 -38.06
C PHE A 266 -9.27 18.19 -37.34
N ALA A 267 -8.51 19.12 -37.93
CA ALA A 267 -7.26 19.62 -37.36
C ALA A 267 -7.42 20.84 -36.45
N ASP A 268 -8.62 21.44 -36.42
CA ASP A 268 -9.02 22.49 -35.48
C ASP A 268 -9.67 21.79 -34.27
N VAL A 269 -8.84 21.21 -33.41
CA VAL A 269 -9.28 20.34 -32.31
C VAL A 269 -9.76 21.15 -31.10
N ASN A 270 -9.38 22.41 -31.02
CA ASN A 270 -9.81 23.35 -29.99
C ASN A 270 -11.06 24.17 -30.40
N GLY A 271 -11.44 24.13 -31.69
CA GLY A 271 -12.64 24.77 -32.24
C GLY A 271 -12.54 26.29 -32.37
N ASP A 272 -11.33 26.86 -32.40
CA ASP A 272 -11.11 28.31 -32.44
C ASP A 272 -11.15 28.89 -33.88
N GLY A 273 -11.19 28.03 -34.89
CA GLY A 273 -11.27 28.41 -36.31
C GLY A 273 -9.91 28.62 -36.98
N GLU A 274 -8.80 28.35 -36.32
CA GLU A 274 -7.43 28.39 -36.84
C GLU A 274 -6.72 27.05 -36.58
N ILE A 275 -5.92 26.55 -37.54
CA ILE A 275 -5.08 25.35 -37.31
C ILE A 275 -3.68 25.83 -36.94
N ASN A 276 -3.37 25.88 -35.65
CA ASN A 276 -2.15 26.47 -35.11
C ASN A 276 -1.48 25.59 -34.03
N ILE A 277 -0.56 26.19 -33.26
CA ILE A 277 0.23 25.45 -32.27
C ILE A 277 -0.61 24.95 -31.09
N LEU A 278 -1.74 25.61 -30.81
CA LEU A 278 -2.66 25.24 -29.73
C LEU A 278 -3.33 23.91 -30.03
N ASP A 279 -3.68 23.62 -31.29
CA ASP A 279 -4.24 22.32 -31.71
C ASP A 279 -3.25 21.19 -31.51
N LEU A 280 -1.98 21.40 -31.90
CA LEU A 280 -0.92 20.42 -31.71
C LEU A 280 -0.64 20.17 -30.22
N VAL A 281 -0.66 21.22 -29.40
CA VAL A 281 -0.49 21.10 -27.94
C VAL A 281 -1.68 20.34 -27.34
N GLN A 282 -2.88 20.53 -27.86
CA GLN A 282 -4.06 19.82 -27.37
C GLN A 282 -4.01 18.32 -27.69
N VAL A 283 -3.63 17.95 -28.91
CA VAL A 283 -3.38 16.53 -29.26
C VAL A 283 -2.24 15.94 -28.41
N ALA A 284 -1.17 16.70 -28.18
CA ALA A 284 -0.06 16.24 -27.35
C ALA A 284 -0.43 16.08 -25.86
N ASN A 285 -1.35 16.89 -25.33
CA ASN A 285 -1.85 16.77 -23.97
C ASN A 285 -2.74 15.54 -23.76
N ASP A 286 -3.39 15.09 -24.83
CA ASP A 286 -4.29 13.94 -24.81
C ASP A 286 -3.62 12.62 -25.23
N PHE A 287 -2.32 12.66 -25.53
CA PHE A 287 -1.55 11.51 -25.98
C PHE A 287 -1.63 10.34 -25.00
N GLY A 288 -2.05 9.17 -25.50
CA GLY A 288 -2.26 7.94 -24.73
C GLY A 288 -3.69 7.75 -24.18
N LYS A 289 -4.64 8.66 -24.46
CA LYS A 289 -6.06 8.43 -24.14
C LYS A 289 -6.71 7.50 -25.17
N SER A 290 -7.59 6.60 -24.73
CA SER A 290 -8.37 5.71 -25.60
C SER A 290 -9.84 5.57 -25.17
N THR A 291 -10.72 5.14 -26.08
CA THR A 291 -12.19 5.15 -25.89
C THR A 291 -12.82 3.80 -25.50
N GLU A 292 -12.06 2.70 -25.37
CA GLU A 292 -12.62 1.37 -25.06
C GLU A 292 -12.33 0.86 -23.63
N SER A 293 -13.40 0.48 -22.93
CA SER A 293 -13.41 -0.40 -21.76
C SER A 293 -13.40 -1.86 -22.20
N THR A 294 -12.50 -2.67 -21.65
CA THR A 294 -12.16 -4.01 -22.13
C THR A 294 -13.22 -5.08 -21.84
N ASP A 295 -13.81 -5.64 -22.90
CA ASP A 295 -14.37 -6.99 -22.88
C ASP A 295 -14.25 -7.68 -24.26
N SER A 296 -13.24 -8.55 -24.37
CA SER A 296 -13.12 -9.72 -25.26
C SER A 296 -12.89 -9.58 -26.79
N PHE A 297 -11.96 -10.45 -27.24
CA PHE A 297 -11.70 -11.01 -28.58
C PHE A 297 -10.76 -10.29 -29.57
N ALA A 298 -9.48 -10.70 -29.46
CA ALA A 298 -8.64 -11.31 -30.50
C ALA A 298 -8.23 -10.54 -31.79
N ASN A 299 -6.90 -10.61 -32.02
CA ASN A 299 -6.12 -10.53 -33.27
C ASN A 299 -5.76 -9.14 -33.83
N PRO A 300 -4.72 -8.99 -34.68
CA PRO A 300 -3.39 -9.64 -34.77
C PRO A 300 -2.22 -8.62 -34.89
N ASP A 301 -1.00 -9.05 -34.58
CA ASP A 301 0.28 -8.61 -35.19
C ASP A 301 0.55 -7.09 -35.38
N MET A 302 1.26 -6.48 -34.42
CA MET A 302 2.10 -5.29 -34.62
C MET A 302 3.40 -5.47 -33.81
N GLY A 303 4.52 -5.61 -34.52
CA GLY A 303 5.78 -6.14 -34.01
C GLY A 303 6.49 -5.27 -32.98
N ALA A 304 6.79 -5.87 -31.84
CA ALA A 304 7.88 -5.47 -30.97
C ALA A 304 9.24 -5.77 -31.65
N PRO A 305 10.31 -5.01 -31.35
CA PRO A 305 11.64 -5.29 -31.90
C PRO A 305 12.08 -6.69 -31.47
N MET A 306 12.31 -7.57 -32.45
CA MET A 306 12.73 -8.95 -32.18
C MET A 306 14.08 -8.98 -31.45
N PRO A 307 14.23 -9.82 -30.40
CA PRO A 307 15.55 -10.15 -29.87
C PRO A 307 16.38 -10.87 -30.96
N PRO A 308 17.71 -10.86 -30.87
CA PRO A 308 18.58 -11.45 -31.88
C PRO A 308 18.27 -12.94 -32.07
N GLU A 309 17.82 -13.30 -33.27
CA GLU A 309 17.65 -14.69 -33.68
C GLU A 309 19.01 -15.42 -33.60
N THR A 310 19.06 -16.53 -32.87
CA THR A 310 20.13 -17.52 -33.01
C THR A 310 19.58 -18.77 -33.68
N GLU A 311 20.45 -19.45 -34.43
CA GLU A 311 20.22 -20.46 -35.49
C GLU A 311 19.44 -21.74 -35.13
N ASN A 312 18.51 -21.73 -34.17
CA ASN A 312 17.69 -22.91 -33.86
C ASN A 312 16.22 -22.64 -33.49
N GLY A 313 15.65 -21.50 -33.88
CA GLY A 313 14.19 -21.29 -33.90
C GLY A 313 13.45 -21.36 -32.55
N GLN A 314 14.16 -21.40 -31.42
CA GLN A 314 13.57 -21.24 -30.10
C GLN A 314 13.82 -19.79 -29.65
N GLN A 315 12.75 -19.00 -29.52
CA GLN A 315 12.82 -17.66 -28.95
C GLN A 315 13.32 -17.78 -27.50
N GLN A 316 14.48 -17.18 -27.22
CA GLN A 316 15.07 -17.15 -25.89
C GLN A 316 14.33 -16.10 -25.04
N ILE A 317 13.77 -16.50 -23.90
CA ILE A 317 13.11 -15.57 -22.98
C ILE A 317 14.17 -14.89 -22.12
N VAL A 318 14.23 -13.56 -22.19
CA VAL A 318 15.08 -12.75 -21.32
C VAL A 318 14.28 -12.32 -20.10
N VAL A 319 14.70 -12.77 -18.93
CA VAL A 319 14.08 -12.49 -17.64
C VAL A 319 14.81 -11.33 -16.95
N GLY A 320 14.07 -10.32 -16.50
CA GLY A 320 14.64 -9.31 -15.61
C GLY A 320 14.81 -9.85 -14.20
N ILE A 321 15.90 -9.52 -13.51
CA ILE A 321 16.07 -9.80 -12.09
C ILE A 321 16.38 -8.50 -11.37
N ALA A 322 15.49 -8.07 -10.48
CA ALA A 322 15.73 -6.96 -9.58
C ALA A 322 16.26 -7.50 -8.25
N LEU A 323 17.48 -7.12 -7.89
CA LEU A 323 18.18 -7.71 -6.74
C LEU A 323 19.01 -6.65 -6.00
N PRO A 324 19.17 -6.77 -4.66
CA PRO A 324 20.13 -5.95 -3.93
C PRO A 324 21.54 -6.40 -4.25
N VAL A 325 22.13 -5.87 -5.33
CA VAL A 325 23.55 -6.09 -5.66
C VAL A 325 24.41 -5.21 -4.75
N THR A 326 23.92 -4.01 -4.43
CA THR A 326 24.51 -3.10 -3.45
C THR A 326 23.52 -2.75 -2.32
N GLY A 327 24.01 -2.02 -1.32
CA GLY A 327 23.21 -1.61 -0.17
C GLY A 327 23.27 -2.59 1.01
N HIS A 328 22.40 -2.37 1.99
CA HIS A 328 22.46 -3.08 3.27
C HIS A 328 22.08 -4.58 3.18
N LEU A 329 21.40 -5.00 2.11
CA LEU A 329 21.04 -6.41 1.86
C LEU A 329 21.95 -7.08 0.81
N ALA A 330 23.07 -6.47 0.41
CA ALA A 330 23.95 -7.01 -0.65
C ALA A 330 24.40 -8.46 -0.41
N ALA A 331 24.64 -8.84 0.85
CA ALA A 331 24.98 -10.21 1.21
C ALA A 331 23.83 -11.21 0.92
N ILE A 332 22.59 -10.79 1.15
CA ILE A 332 21.40 -11.59 0.81
C ILE A 332 21.23 -11.66 -0.71
N GLY A 333 21.43 -10.54 -1.41
CA GLY A 333 21.40 -10.51 -2.87
C GLY A 333 22.40 -11.48 -3.50
N ALA A 334 23.63 -11.54 -3.00
CA ALA A 334 24.62 -12.50 -3.48
C ALA A 334 24.15 -13.96 -3.34
N ILE A 335 23.51 -14.31 -2.21
CA ILE A 335 22.98 -15.65 -1.95
C ILE A 335 21.79 -15.98 -2.87
N MET A 336 20.87 -15.04 -3.04
CA MET A 336 19.74 -15.18 -3.97
C MET A 336 20.24 -15.38 -5.41
N LYS A 337 21.25 -14.61 -5.82
CA LYS A 337 21.87 -14.76 -7.13
C LYS A 337 22.42 -16.18 -7.33
N SER A 338 23.09 -16.76 -6.34
CA SER A 338 23.55 -18.15 -6.42
C SER A 338 22.40 -19.15 -6.61
N GLY A 339 21.25 -18.92 -5.98
CA GLY A 339 20.04 -19.72 -6.19
C GLY A 339 19.48 -19.59 -7.60
N PHE A 340 19.38 -18.36 -8.12
CA PHE A 340 18.96 -18.08 -9.49
C PHE A 340 19.90 -18.71 -10.51
N ASP A 341 21.21 -18.45 -10.41
CA ASP A 341 22.25 -18.98 -11.30
C ASP A 341 22.13 -20.50 -11.45
N LEU A 342 22.05 -21.21 -10.32
CA LEU A 342 21.98 -22.66 -10.31
C LEU A 342 20.72 -23.22 -11.00
N ALA A 343 19.61 -22.50 -10.94
CA ALA A 343 18.38 -22.89 -11.61
C ALA A 343 18.40 -22.57 -13.11
N PHE A 344 18.85 -21.37 -13.50
CA PHE A 344 18.99 -20.98 -14.90
C PHE A 344 19.99 -21.87 -15.65
N ASP A 345 21.09 -22.28 -15.02
CA ASP A 345 22.07 -23.22 -15.61
C ASP A 345 21.46 -24.59 -15.96
N GLN A 346 20.34 -24.96 -15.34
CA GLN A 346 19.64 -26.23 -15.58
C GLN A 346 18.53 -26.12 -16.64
N LEU A 347 18.15 -24.91 -17.04
CA LEU A 347 16.98 -24.64 -17.87
C LEU A 347 17.41 -24.02 -19.20
N ALA A 348 17.36 -24.82 -20.27
CA ALA A 348 17.63 -24.31 -21.61
C ALA A 348 16.53 -23.35 -22.09
N GLY A 349 16.91 -22.34 -22.87
CA GLY A 349 15.97 -21.38 -23.49
C GLY A 349 15.59 -20.18 -22.61
N LEU A 350 16.10 -20.10 -21.39
CA LEU A 350 15.98 -18.94 -20.51
C LEU A 350 17.33 -18.24 -20.34
N SER A 351 17.33 -16.91 -20.36
CA SER A 351 18.45 -16.09 -19.87
C SER A 351 17.93 -14.98 -18.99
N TYR A 352 18.83 -14.28 -18.30
CA TYR A 352 18.43 -13.18 -17.44
C TYR A 352 19.39 -11.99 -17.51
N ILE A 353 18.87 -10.84 -17.12
CA ILE A 353 19.62 -9.59 -16.90
C ILE A 353 19.33 -9.09 -15.48
N ILE A 354 20.33 -8.50 -14.82
CA ILE A 354 20.19 -8.02 -13.44
C ILE A 354 20.14 -6.49 -13.42
N ALA A 355 19.20 -5.93 -12.66
CA ALA A 355 19.18 -4.54 -12.25
C ALA A 355 19.35 -4.45 -10.71
N ASP A 356 20.21 -3.54 -10.27
CA ASP A 356 20.51 -3.34 -8.84
C ASP A 356 19.45 -2.47 -8.17
N ASP A 357 18.70 -3.05 -7.24
CA ASP A 357 17.68 -2.34 -6.44
C ASP A 357 18.27 -1.56 -5.25
N LYS A 358 19.59 -1.68 -5.01
CA LYS A 358 20.36 -1.00 -3.96
C LYS A 358 19.85 -1.25 -2.54
N SER A 359 19.00 -2.26 -2.34
CA SER A 359 18.27 -2.50 -1.12
C SER A 359 17.37 -1.32 -0.69
N THR A 360 16.81 -0.54 -1.62
CA THR A 360 15.90 0.59 -1.29
C THR A 360 14.61 0.54 -2.10
N ALA A 361 13.59 1.30 -1.66
CA ALA A 361 12.33 1.45 -2.40
C ALA A 361 12.56 2.18 -3.73
N ASP A 362 13.22 3.35 -3.69
CA ASP A 362 13.54 4.13 -4.89
C ASP A 362 14.46 3.37 -5.87
N GLY A 363 15.39 2.58 -5.34
CA GLY A 363 16.26 1.74 -6.15
C GLY A 363 15.50 0.61 -6.84
N ALA A 364 14.53 0.00 -6.16
CA ALA A 364 13.66 -1.02 -6.76
C ALA A 364 12.74 -0.44 -7.83
N VAL A 365 12.16 0.74 -7.60
CA VAL A 365 11.40 1.49 -8.61
C VAL A 365 12.28 1.73 -9.84
N ALA A 366 13.47 2.30 -9.66
CA ALA A 366 14.39 2.56 -10.77
C ALA A 366 14.84 1.28 -11.51
N ALA A 367 15.04 0.18 -10.79
CA ALA A 367 15.38 -1.12 -11.38
C ALA A 367 14.23 -1.68 -12.22
N PHE A 368 12.98 -1.59 -11.75
CA PHE A 368 11.80 -2.01 -12.51
C PHE A 368 11.60 -1.15 -13.75
N GLU A 369 11.67 0.17 -13.62
CA GLU A 369 11.60 1.12 -14.73
C GLU A 369 12.67 0.81 -15.81
N GLU A 370 13.90 0.50 -15.41
CA GLU A 370 14.95 0.09 -16.33
C GLU A 370 14.63 -1.23 -17.03
N LEU A 371 14.23 -2.26 -16.29
CA LEU A 371 13.92 -3.57 -16.84
C LEU A 371 12.74 -3.52 -17.81
N ILE A 372 11.70 -2.75 -17.47
CA ILE A 372 10.49 -2.61 -18.28
C ILE A 372 10.78 -1.73 -19.51
N HIS A 373 11.20 -0.48 -19.31
CA HIS A 373 11.22 0.50 -20.39
C HIS A 373 12.50 0.50 -21.23
N LYS A 374 13.65 0.11 -20.65
CA LYS A 374 14.90 0.05 -21.41
C LYS A 374 15.19 -1.33 -21.96
N GLN A 375 14.87 -2.37 -21.20
CA GLN A 375 15.19 -3.76 -21.57
C GLN A 375 14.00 -4.52 -22.16
N GLY A 376 12.78 -4.01 -22.01
CA GLY A 376 11.58 -4.59 -22.63
C GLY A 376 11.25 -5.98 -22.12
N VAL A 377 11.57 -6.30 -20.86
CA VAL A 377 11.29 -7.64 -20.31
C VAL A 377 9.81 -7.80 -19.98
N SER A 378 9.24 -8.97 -20.29
CA SER A 378 7.86 -9.33 -19.94
C SER A 378 7.72 -9.92 -18.53
N VAL A 379 8.86 -10.24 -17.89
CA VAL A 379 8.91 -10.87 -16.57
C VAL A 379 10.08 -10.32 -15.76
N ILE A 380 9.84 -10.03 -14.49
CA ILE A 380 10.83 -9.62 -13.50
C ILE A 380 10.78 -10.58 -12.30
N LEU A 381 11.91 -11.18 -11.93
CA LEU A 381 12.07 -11.88 -10.66
C LEU A 381 12.69 -10.93 -9.64
N GLY A 382 12.00 -10.71 -8.52
CA GLY A 382 12.36 -9.70 -7.52
C GLY A 382 11.24 -8.67 -7.31
N PRO A 383 11.47 -7.66 -6.44
CA PRO A 383 12.70 -7.42 -5.69
C PRO A 383 12.80 -8.33 -4.44
N ALA A 384 13.89 -8.22 -3.69
CA ALA A 384 14.15 -9.08 -2.54
C ALA A 384 13.38 -8.70 -1.26
N SER A 385 13.23 -7.40 -0.99
CA SER A 385 12.63 -6.91 0.26
C SER A 385 11.14 -6.59 0.11
N SER A 386 10.37 -6.73 1.19
CA SER A 386 8.94 -6.38 1.19
C SER A 386 8.69 -4.89 0.96
N SER A 387 9.56 -4.01 1.45
CA SER A 387 9.45 -2.56 1.25
C SER A 387 9.71 -2.17 -0.22
N SER A 388 10.74 -2.78 -0.83
CA SER A 388 11.02 -2.65 -2.27
C SER A 388 9.87 -3.20 -3.11
N ALA A 389 9.32 -4.37 -2.75
CA ALA A 389 8.22 -4.99 -3.47
C ALA A 389 6.97 -4.12 -3.45
N ARG A 390 6.61 -3.57 -2.27
CA ARG A 390 5.47 -2.65 -2.13
C ARG A 390 5.59 -1.41 -3.03
N ALA A 391 6.81 -0.92 -3.26
CA ALA A 391 7.04 0.23 -4.11
C ALA A 391 7.08 -0.12 -5.62
N ALA A 392 7.66 -1.27 -5.98
CA ALA A 392 7.95 -1.62 -7.37
C ALA A 392 6.85 -2.47 -8.05
N PHE A 393 6.11 -3.28 -7.29
CA PHE A 393 5.04 -4.13 -7.83
C PHE A 393 3.91 -3.36 -8.55
N PRO A 394 3.45 -2.17 -8.08
CA PRO A 394 2.49 -1.37 -8.83
C PRO A 394 2.96 -1.01 -10.24
N ILE A 395 4.26 -0.74 -10.42
CA ILE A 395 4.84 -0.40 -11.74
C ILE A 395 4.76 -1.58 -12.71
N ALA A 396 5.08 -2.79 -12.23
CA ALA A 396 4.95 -3.99 -13.04
C ALA A 396 3.48 -4.27 -13.40
N GLN A 397 2.56 -4.11 -12.44
CA GLN A 397 1.13 -4.26 -12.66
C GLN A 397 0.59 -3.28 -13.71
N GLU A 398 0.93 -1.99 -13.59
CA GLU A 398 0.50 -0.93 -14.51
C GLU A 398 1.02 -1.15 -15.94
N ASN A 399 2.20 -1.77 -16.08
CA ASN A 399 2.82 -2.07 -17.38
C ASN A 399 2.48 -3.47 -17.92
N GLY A 400 1.63 -4.25 -17.23
CA GLY A 400 1.30 -5.61 -17.65
C GLY A 400 2.52 -6.53 -17.70
N VAL A 401 3.49 -6.33 -16.80
CA VAL A 401 4.71 -7.14 -16.69
C VAL A 401 4.59 -8.04 -15.48
N VAL A 402 4.86 -9.34 -15.64
CA VAL A 402 4.81 -10.29 -14.53
C VAL A 402 5.95 -10.02 -13.55
N ALA A 403 5.65 -9.77 -12.29
CA ALA A 403 6.63 -9.62 -11.23
C ALA A 403 6.50 -10.76 -10.21
N ILE A 404 7.60 -11.48 -9.95
CA ILE A 404 7.62 -12.59 -8.99
C ILE A 404 8.70 -12.35 -7.94
N SER A 405 8.34 -12.01 -6.70
CA SER A 405 9.34 -11.97 -5.62
C SER A 405 9.59 -13.36 -5.06
N ALA A 406 10.86 -13.75 -4.96
CA ALA A 406 11.24 -14.99 -4.30
C ALA A 406 11.12 -14.93 -2.76
N THR A 407 11.24 -13.73 -2.17
CA THR A 407 11.53 -13.56 -0.73
C THR A 407 10.63 -12.57 0.00
N ALA A 408 9.97 -11.63 -0.71
CA ALA A 408 9.11 -10.64 -0.08
C ALA A 408 7.86 -11.31 0.52
N GLY A 409 7.72 -11.22 1.84
CA GLY A 409 6.73 -12.00 2.59
C GLY A 409 5.70 -11.17 3.35
N ALA A 410 5.75 -9.84 3.28
CA ALA A 410 4.77 -9.00 3.97
C ALA A 410 3.36 -9.19 3.40
N SER A 411 2.36 -9.09 4.25
CA SER A 411 0.96 -9.27 3.89
C SER A 411 0.50 -8.26 2.84
N GLY A 412 -0.43 -8.66 1.97
CA GLY A 412 -1.06 -7.79 0.97
C GLY A 412 -0.22 -7.51 -0.29
N LEU A 413 1.02 -7.99 -0.38
CA LEU A 413 1.87 -7.76 -1.57
C LEU A 413 1.33 -8.43 -2.84
N GLY A 414 0.80 -9.65 -2.75
CA GLY A 414 0.19 -10.31 -3.92
C GLY A 414 -1.10 -9.64 -4.37
N ALA A 415 -1.89 -9.12 -3.41
CA ALA A 415 -3.11 -8.38 -3.68
C ALA A 415 -2.90 -7.00 -4.35
N ILE A 416 -1.66 -6.62 -4.69
CA ILE A 416 -1.35 -5.41 -5.46
C ILE A 416 -1.89 -5.53 -6.90
N GLY A 417 -1.92 -6.73 -7.47
CA GLY A 417 -2.56 -6.95 -8.76
C GLY A 417 -2.21 -8.28 -9.42
N ASP A 418 -2.94 -8.60 -10.47
CA ASP A 418 -2.90 -9.91 -11.12
C ASP A 418 -1.55 -10.32 -11.73
N PHE A 419 -0.69 -9.37 -12.07
CA PHE A 419 0.65 -9.65 -12.61
C PHE A 419 1.69 -9.85 -11.51
N VAL A 420 1.29 -9.74 -10.24
CA VAL A 420 2.18 -9.83 -9.09
C VAL A 420 2.04 -11.19 -8.43
N PHE A 421 3.18 -11.85 -8.23
CA PHE A 421 3.27 -13.15 -7.57
C PHE A 421 4.41 -13.17 -6.54
N ARG A 422 4.34 -14.12 -5.61
CA ARG A 422 5.44 -14.34 -4.66
C ARG A 422 5.58 -15.78 -4.22
N ILE A 423 6.83 -16.24 -4.17
CA ILE A 423 7.20 -17.61 -3.76
C ILE A 423 7.39 -17.72 -2.24
N ALA A 424 7.72 -16.61 -1.58
CA ALA A 424 7.87 -16.60 -0.13
C ALA A 424 6.54 -16.93 0.54
N LEU A 425 6.58 -17.80 1.56
CA LEU A 425 5.43 -18.00 2.43
C LEU A 425 5.05 -16.68 3.08
N ALA A 426 3.80 -16.29 2.82
CA ALA A 426 3.21 -15.11 3.38
C ALA A 426 3.22 -15.11 4.91
N THR A 427 3.44 -13.94 5.50
CA THR A 427 3.29 -13.74 6.94
C THR A 427 1.94 -14.26 7.46
N ASP A 428 0.84 -13.91 6.80
CA ASP A 428 -0.53 -14.30 7.12
C ASP A 428 -0.82 -15.81 6.92
N ILE A 429 0.06 -16.55 6.24
CA ILE A 429 -0.03 -18.01 6.12
C ILE A 429 0.84 -18.71 7.17
N VAL A 430 2.12 -18.34 7.26
CA VAL A 430 3.10 -19.08 8.08
C VAL A 430 2.93 -18.81 9.57
N ILE A 431 2.58 -17.58 9.96
CA ILE A 431 2.51 -17.20 11.37
C ILE A 431 1.32 -17.85 12.08
N PRO A 432 0.07 -17.79 11.57
CA PRO A 432 -1.06 -18.46 12.23
C PRO A 432 -0.81 -19.96 12.39
N LYS A 433 -0.27 -20.63 11.37
CA LYS A 433 0.04 -22.06 11.43
C LYS A 433 1.15 -22.37 12.44
N GLY A 434 2.20 -21.54 12.45
CA GLY A 434 3.30 -21.64 13.41
C GLY A 434 2.85 -21.49 14.85
N VAL A 435 2.04 -20.46 15.14
CA VAL A 435 1.45 -20.21 16.47
C VAL A 435 0.54 -21.36 16.88
N GLU A 436 -0.36 -21.83 16.02
CA GLU A 436 -1.25 -22.97 16.29
C GLU A 436 -0.46 -24.22 16.75
N ILE A 437 0.59 -24.59 16.01
CA ILE A 437 1.37 -25.80 16.29
C ILE A 437 2.24 -25.61 17.55
N THR A 438 2.93 -24.47 17.66
CA THR A 438 3.84 -24.22 18.79
C THR A 438 3.08 -24.02 20.10
N GLN A 439 1.94 -23.32 20.09
CA GLN A 439 1.07 -23.20 21.26
C GLN A 439 0.57 -24.57 21.70
N ARG A 440 0.06 -25.39 20.78
CA ARG A 440 -0.41 -26.74 21.10
C ARG A 440 0.66 -27.62 21.75
N LYS A 441 1.92 -27.51 21.29
CA LYS A 441 3.04 -28.32 21.78
C LYS A 441 3.68 -27.79 23.07
N LEU A 442 3.81 -26.47 23.20
CA LEU A 442 4.51 -25.82 24.32
C LEU A 442 3.56 -25.40 25.44
N GLY A 443 2.26 -25.21 25.14
CA GLY A 443 1.23 -24.86 26.10
C GLY A 443 1.34 -23.45 26.67
N TYR A 444 2.04 -22.52 25.99
CA TYR A 444 2.14 -21.13 26.44
C TYR A 444 0.75 -20.46 26.40
N GLN A 445 0.44 -19.68 27.43
CA GLN A 445 -0.83 -18.95 27.55
C GLN A 445 -0.62 -17.44 27.62
N ARG A 446 0.56 -17.01 28.04
CA ARG A 446 0.91 -15.59 28.21
C ARG A 446 2.28 -15.34 27.60
N VAL A 447 2.39 -14.40 26.67
CA VAL A 447 3.63 -14.17 25.91
C VAL A 447 3.98 -12.69 25.88
N ALA A 448 5.24 -12.38 25.57
CA ALA A 448 5.66 -11.03 25.23
C ALA A 448 6.18 -11.01 23.79
N THR A 449 6.13 -9.85 23.14
CA THR A 449 6.70 -9.66 21.79
C THR A 449 7.81 -8.61 21.78
N LEU A 450 8.79 -8.79 20.89
CA LEU A 450 9.85 -7.84 20.60
C LEU A 450 10.02 -7.72 19.09
N TYR A 451 9.90 -6.51 18.55
CA TYR A 451 10.01 -6.28 17.11
C TYR A 451 10.72 -4.97 16.73
N ASP A 452 11.29 -4.94 15.53
CA ASP A 452 11.81 -3.72 14.90
C ASP A 452 10.63 -2.87 14.42
N LYS A 453 10.47 -1.67 14.99
CA LYS A 453 9.37 -0.76 14.61
C LYS A 453 9.64 0.07 13.35
N THR A 454 10.87 0.05 12.85
CA THR A 454 11.30 0.78 11.66
C THR A 454 11.31 -0.08 10.41
N ASP A 455 11.20 -1.40 10.56
CA ASP A 455 11.13 -2.35 9.45
C ASP A 455 9.70 -2.84 9.17
N LEU A 456 9.29 -2.76 7.90
CA LEU A 456 7.95 -3.16 7.47
C LEU A 456 7.70 -4.66 7.71
N PHE A 457 8.66 -5.51 7.36
CA PHE A 457 8.48 -6.95 7.50
C PHE A 457 8.31 -7.33 8.98
N SER A 458 9.13 -6.74 9.84
CA SER A 458 9.09 -6.95 11.27
C SER A 458 7.77 -6.50 11.89
N THR A 459 7.30 -5.30 11.53
CA THR A 459 6.01 -4.75 12.01
C THR A 459 4.80 -5.56 11.54
N ASP A 460 4.75 -5.96 10.25
CA ASP A 460 3.70 -6.82 9.69
C ASP A 460 3.67 -8.20 10.38
N ARG A 461 4.85 -8.78 10.59
CA ARG A 461 5.02 -10.06 11.31
C ARG A 461 4.54 -9.98 12.74
N ASP A 462 4.91 -8.94 13.49
CA ASP A 462 4.46 -8.77 14.88
C ASP A 462 2.94 -8.59 14.96
N ALA A 463 2.36 -7.76 14.08
CA ALA A 463 0.90 -7.59 14.00
C ALA A 463 0.19 -8.93 13.72
N THR A 464 0.72 -9.73 12.80
CA THR A 464 0.16 -11.06 12.49
C THR A 464 0.36 -12.05 13.64
N ILE A 465 1.50 -12.00 14.33
CA ILE A 465 1.76 -12.79 15.54
C ILE A 465 0.69 -12.48 16.59
N GLN A 466 0.41 -11.19 16.84
CA GLN A 466 -0.60 -10.79 17.82
C GLN A 466 -2.00 -11.30 17.46
N LEU A 467 -2.41 -11.18 16.19
CA LEU A 467 -3.70 -11.71 15.72
C LEU A 467 -3.77 -13.23 15.91
N ALA A 468 -2.73 -13.95 15.46
CA ALA A 468 -2.66 -15.40 15.61
C ALA A 468 -2.67 -15.84 17.09
N LEU A 469 -2.00 -15.11 17.97
CA LEU A 469 -2.03 -15.37 19.41
C LEU A 469 -3.42 -15.14 20.00
N ALA A 470 -4.09 -14.04 19.63
CA ALA A 470 -5.45 -13.74 20.07
C ALA A 470 -6.46 -14.80 19.60
N ASP A 471 -6.39 -15.23 18.34
CA ASP A 471 -7.25 -16.28 17.77
C ASP A 471 -7.07 -17.63 18.48
N ASN A 472 -5.88 -17.87 19.05
CA ASN A 472 -5.56 -19.06 19.83
C ASN A 472 -5.78 -18.86 21.34
N GLY A 473 -6.35 -17.72 21.78
CA GLY A 473 -6.65 -17.43 23.17
C GLY A 473 -5.40 -17.20 24.05
N VAL A 474 -4.29 -16.77 23.45
CA VAL A 474 -3.03 -16.44 24.15
C VAL A 474 -2.99 -14.96 24.48
N GLU A 475 -2.69 -14.62 25.72
CA GLU A 475 -2.56 -13.25 26.20
C GLU A 475 -1.19 -12.66 25.83
N VAL A 476 -1.17 -11.46 25.24
CA VAL A 476 0.07 -10.69 25.01
C VAL A 476 0.28 -9.75 26.20
N LEU A 477 1.24 -10.07 27.06
CA LEU A 477 1.56 -9.33 28.29
C LEU A 477 2.23 -7.98 28.03
N GLY A 478 2.88 -7.83 26.88
CA GLY A 478 3.60 -6.62 26.52
C GLY A 478 4.22 -6.69 25.13
N MET A 479 4.16 -5.56 24.44
CA MET A 479 4.80 -5.33 23.16
C MET A 479 6.02 -4.42 23.35
N HIS A 480 7.19 -4.89 22.96
CA HIS A 480 8.43 -4.15 23.07
C HIS A 480 9.02 -3.88 21.69
N THR A 481 9.70 -2.75 21.54
CA THR A 481 10.26 -2.34 20.26
C THR A 481 11.74 -2.02 20.35
N TYR A 482 12.42 -2.24 19.24
CA TYR A 482 13.74 -1.74 18.94
C TYR A 482 13.74 -1.09 17.54
N LYS A 483 14.86 -0.56 17.08
CA LYS A 483 15.03 -0.01 15.73
C LYS A 483 16.18 -0.68 15.00
N THR A 484 16.12 -0.73 13.67
CA THR A 484 17.19 -1.27 12.82
C THR A 484 18.53 -0.61 13.18
N GLY A 485 19.58 -1.42 13.40
CA GLY A 485 20.91 -0.98 13.80
C GLY A 485 21.13 -0.89 15.31
N ASP A 486 20.10 -1.10 16.15
CA ASP A 486 20.28 -1.21 17.60
C ASP A 486 21.15 -2.44 17.93
N THR A 487 22.04 -2.29 18.93
CA THR A 487 22.95 -3.37 19.38
C THR A 487 22.77 -3.71 20.87
N ASP A 488 21.95 -2.95 21.60
CA ASP A 488 21.64 -3.15 23.02
C ASP A 488 20.12 -3.22 23.21
N PHE A 489 19.66 -4.35 23.73
CA PHE A 489 18.26 -4.69 23.99
C PHE A 489 17.99 -4.87 25.49
N THR A 490 18.94 -4.49 26.36
CA THR A 490 18.90 -4.77 27.80
C THR A 490 17.65 -4.20 28.47
N GLN A 491 17.22 -2.99 28.08
CA GLN A 491 16.03 -2.34 28.65
C GLN A 491 14.77 -3.16 28.34
N GLN A 492 14.56 -3.48 27.07
CA GLN A 492 13.41 -4.23 26.57
C GLN A 492 13.37 -5.61 27.23
N LEU A 493 14.49 -6.32 27.26
CA LEU A 493 14.59 -7.67 27.83
C LEU A 493 14.40 -7.68 29.35
N THR A 494 14.82 -6.63 30.06
CA THR A 494 14.55 -6.47 31.50
C THR A 494 13.05 -6.31 31.76
N GLN A 495 12.36 -5.51 30.94
CA GLN A 495 10.91 -5.33 31.04
C GLN A 495 10.17 -6.63 30.70
N ILE A 496 10.55 -7.30 29.62
CA ILE A 496 10.00 -8.60 29.21
C ILE A 496 10.14 -9.63 30.33
N LYS A 497 11.32 -9.72 30.95
CA LYS A 497 11.54 -10.65 32.07
C LYS A 497 10.63 -10.35 33.27
N ALA A 498 10.38 -9.08 33.57
CA ALA A 498 9.52 -8.67 34.67
C ALA A 498 8.05 -9.08 34.47
N LEU A 499 7.59 -9.25 33.22
CA LEU A 499 6.25 -9.75 32.89
C LEU A 499 6.09 -11.25 33.16
N ASN A 500 7.18 -12.00 33.32
CA ASN A 500 7.20 -13.46 33.49
C ASN A 500 6.35 -14.19 32.42
N PRO A 501 6.65 -14.00 31.11
CA PRO A 501 5.95 -14.66 30.02
C PRO A 501 6.31 -16.15 29.95
N ASP A 502 5.42 -16.95 29.38
CA ASP A 502 5.62 -18.38 29.12
C ASP A 502 6.43 -18.63 27.83
N ALA A 503 6.45 -17.65 26.91
CA ALA A 503 7.28 -17.62 25.71
C ALA A 503 7.53 -16.17 25.24
N LEU A 504 8.61 -15.95 24.48
CA LEU A 504 8.95 -14.67 23.86
C LEU A 504 8.90 -14.81 22.33
N PHE A 505 8.10 -13.98 21.67
CA PHE A 505 8.10 -13.85 20.21
C PHE A 505 9.01 -12.71 19.79
N VAL A 506 9.89 -12.97 18.81
CA VAL A 506 10.82 -11.97 18.27
C VAL A 506 10.63 -11.88 16.77
N SER A 507 10.32 -10.67 16.29
CA SER A 507 10.33 -10.34 14.88
C SER A 507 11.54 -9.46 14.58
N ALA A 508 12.50 -9.99 13.84
CA ALA A 508 13.78 -9.33 13.63
C ALA A 508 14.41 -9.74 12.30
N LEU A 509 15.24 -8.85 11.75
CA LEU A 509 16.13 -9.13 10.63
C LEU A 509 17.58 -9.25 11.14
N PRO A 510 18.49 -9.86 10.36
CA PRO A 510 19.92 -9.74 10.66
C PRO A 510 20.38 -8.29 10.48
N PRO A 511 21.32 -7.79 11.31
CA PRO A 511 22.16 -8.54 12.24
C PRO A 511 21.64 -8.67 13.69
N GLU A 512 20.43 -8.22 14.03
CA GLU A 512 20.00 -8.08 15.43
C GLU A 512 19.64 -9.41 16.13
N LYS A 513 19.15 -10.42 15.41
CA LYS A 513 18.64 -11.67 16.01
C LYS A 513 19.65 -12.37 16.94
N PRO A 514 20.93 -12.57 16.57
CA PRO A 514 21.89 -13.23 17.45
C PRO A 514 22.16 -12.43 18.73
N LEU A 515 22.21 -11.10 18.62
CA LEU A 515 22.40 -10.20 19.76
C LEU A 515 21.22 -10.27 20.72
N ILE A 516 19.98 -10.29 20.21
CA ILE A 516 18.77 -10.45 21.01
C ILE A 516 18.80 -11.78 21.77
N LEU A 517 19.12 -12.89 21.11
CA LEU A 517 19.23 -14.20 21.75
C LEU A 517 20.26 -14.20 22.89
N MET A 518 21.47 -13.71 22.62
CA MET A 518 22.55 -13.62 23.61
C MET A 518 22.14 -12.79 24.83
N GLN A 519 21.59 -11.61 24.59
CA GLN A 519 21.20 -10.69 25.67
C GLN A 519 19.97 -11.21 26.44
N ALA A 520 19.02 -11.87 25.77
CA ALA A 520 17.85 -12.46 26.43
C ALA A 520 18.28 -13.54 27.44
N ARG A 521 19.20 -14.42 27.02
CA ARG A 521 19.76 -15.47 27.88
C ARG A 521 20.62 -14.89 29.00
N ALA A 522 21.44 -13.87 28.72
CA ALA A 522 22.23 -13.16 29.73
C ALA A 522 21.34 -12.44 30.77
N ALA A 523 20.19 -11.91 30.35
CA ALA A 523 19.18 -11.35 31.22
C ALA A 523 18.45 -12.42 32.05
N GLY A 524 18.61 -13.71 31.75
CA GLY A 524 17.99 -14.83 32.46
C GLY A 524 16.59 -15.20 31.96
N ILE A 525 16.24 -14.84 30.73
CA ILE A 525 15.02 -15.32 30.06
C ILE A 525 15.30 -16.75 29.57
N SER A 526 14.70 -17.75 30.22
CA SER A 526 14.90 -19.17 29.93
C SER A 526 13.74 -19.83 29.18
N VAL A 527 12.64 -19.09 28.97
CA VAL A 527 11.48 -19.56 28.23
C VAL A 527 11.79 -19.75 26.73
N PRO A 528 10.96 -20.52 26.00
CA PRO A 528 11.08 -20.62 24.55
C PRO A 528 11.08 -19.24 23.88
N ILE A 529 12.01 -19.04 22.95
CA ILE A 529 12.08 -17.84 22.12
C ILE A 529 11.72 -18.26 20.70
N LEU A 530 10.64 -17.71 20.16
CA LEU A 530 10.17 -17.96 18.80
C LEU A 530 10.61 -16.79 17.92
N ILE A 531 11.50 -17.06 16.97
CA ILE A 531 12.03 -16.06 16.04
C ILE A 531 11.40 -16.26 14.67
N SER A 532 10.87 -15.17 14.11
CA SER A 532 10.12 -15.20 12.84
C SER A 532 10.89 -15.79 11.65
N SER A 533 12.22 -15.68 11.64
CA SER A 533 13.13 -16.49 10.82
C SER A 533 14.52 -16.62 11.48
N LEU A 534 15.12 -17.81 11.45
CA LEU A 534 16.45 -18.05 11.99
C LEU A 534 17.24 -18.97 11.05
N THR A 535 18.48 -18.61 10.75
CA THR A 535 19.40 -19.34 9.87
C THR A 535 20.54 -19.99 10.66
N ASP A 536 21.22 -21.00 10.11
CA ASP A 536 22.34 -21.66 10.81
C ASP A 536 23.50 -20.70 11.13
N VAL A 537 23.77 -19.72 10.27
CA VAL A 537 24.78 -18.66 10.53
C VAL A 537 24.39 -17.81 11.75
N GLU A 538 23.10 -17.48 11.89
CA GLU A 538 22.60 -16.72 13.04
C GLU A 538 22.60 -17.58 14.32
N VAL A 539 22.32 -18.88 14.20
CA VAL A 539 22.46 -19.86 15.31
C VAL A 539 23.91 -19.94 15.76
N GLU A 540 24.85 -20.08 14.82
CA GLU A 540 26.29 -20.11 15.12
C GLU A 540 26.74 -18.80 15.80
N ALA A 541 26.31 -17.65 15.28
CA ALA A 541 26.63 -16.35 15.84
C ALA A 541 26.08 -16.15 17.27
N ALA A 542 24.90 -16.69 17.57
CA ALA A 542 24.32 -16.67 18.91
C ALA A 542 24.92 -17.73 19.86
N GLY A 543 25.56 -18.77 19.31
CA GLY A 543 26.14 -19.88 20.04
C GLY A 543 25.12 -20.55 20.97
N THR A 544 25.54 -20.87 22.19
CA THR A 544 24.66 -21.52 23.19
C THR A 544 23.39 -20.75 23.52
N ALA A 545 23.33 -19.44 23.23
CA ALA A 545 22.13 -18.66 23.50
C ALA A 545 20.96 -18.99 22.56
N ALA A 546 21.24 -19.54 21.38
CA ALA A 546 20.23 -19.98 20.43
C ALA A 546 19.54 -21.29 20.86
N GLU A 547 20.12 -22.06 21.77
CA GLU A 547 19.59 -23.39 22.13
C GLU A 547 18.13 -23.30 22.60
N GLY A 548 17.29 -24.17 22.04
CA GLY A 548 15.85 -24.20 22.29
C GLY A 548 15.04 -23.06 21.66
N ALA A 549 15.67 -22.15 20.89
CA ALA A 549 14.93 -21.19 20.08
C ALA A 549 14.16 -21.94 18.97
N LEU A 550 12.95 -21.48 18.66
CA LEU A 550 12.16 -22.00 17.56
C LEU A 550 12.08 -21.00 16.43
N THR A 551 11.88 -21.49 15.21
CA THR A 551 11.65 -20.64 14.05
C THR A 551 10.70 -21.27 13.05
N PHE A 552 10.11 -20.43 12.21
CA PHE A 552 9.23 -20.82 11.12
C PHE A 552 9.99 -20.66 9.80
N THR A 553 10.04 -21.71 8.99
CA THR A 553 10.69 -21.66 7.67
C THR A 553 9.88 -22.37 6.60
N GLY A 554 9.93 -21.86 5.38
CA GLY A 554 9.40 -22.56 4.22
C GLY A 554 10.29 -23.70 3.72
N TRP A 555 11.56 -23.76 4.14
CA TRP A 555 12.51 -24.72 3.60
C TRP A 555 13.69 -25.00 4.55
N LEU A 556 14.27 -26.19 4.41
CA LEU A 556 15.53 -26.59 5.06
C LEU A 556 16.31 -27.59 4.17
N PRO A 557 17.66 -27.65 4.29
CA PRO A 557 18.48 -28.53 3.47
C PRO A 557 18.14 -30.02 3.62
N THR A 558 17.65 -30.43 4.78
CA THR A 558 17.32 -31.81 5.09
C THR A 558 15.87 -32.20 4.75
N ALA A 559 15.08 -31.29 4.16
CA ALA A 559 13.69 -31.58 3.79
C ALA A 559 13.60 -32.73 2.78
N GLU A 560 12.65 -33.64 2.98
CA GLU A 560 12.41 -34.79 2.10
C GLU A 560 11.41 -34.45 0.96
N THR A 561 11.60 -33.30 0.33
CA THR A 561 10.78 -32.83 -0.81
C THR A 561 11.40 -33.22 -2.15
N PRO A 562 10.60 -33.32 -3.24
CA PRO A 562 11.10 -33.65 -4.57
C PRO A 562 12.25 -32.74 -5.03
N GLY A 563 13.35 -33.33 -5.50
CA GLY A 563 14.51 -32.59 -6.01
C GLY A 563 15.42 -31.92 -4.96
N ASN A 564 14.99 -31.81 -3.70
CA ASN A 564 15.72 -31.03 -2.69
C ASN A 564 17.13 -31.56 -2.42
N ARG A 565 17.28 -32.88 -2.28
CA ARG A 565 18.60 -33.51 -2.09
C ARG A 565 19.55 -33.23 -3.24
N ALA A 566 19.03 -33.21 -4.47
CA ALA A 566 19.83 -32.90 -5.66
C ALA A 566 20.24 -31.42 -5.70
N PHE A 567 19.31 -30.52 -5.36
CA PHE A 567 19.59 -29.09 -5.20
C PHE A 567 20.71 -28.85 -4.17
N VAL A 568 20.59 -29.39 -2.96
CA VAL A 568 21.58 -29.22 -1.88
C VAL A 568 22.95 -29.73 -2.30
N GLN A 569 23.03 -30.94 -2.86
CA GLN A 569 24.29 -31.52 -3.34
C GLN A 569 24.93 -30.69 -4.45
N GLN A 570 24.13 -30.21 -5.40
CA GLN A 570 24.63 -29.45 -6.53
C GLN A 570 25.06 -28.03 -6.10
N TYR A 571 24.31 -27.39 -5.21
CA TYR A 571 24.69 -26.10 -4.63
C TYR A 571 26.00 -26.22 -3.86
N GLN A 572 26.14 -27.23 -2.99
CA GLN A 572 27.37 -27.46 -2.23
C GLN A 572 28.57 -27.74 -3.15
N LYS A 573 28.35 -28.49 -4.23
CA LYS A 573 29.39 -28.74 -5.24
C LYS A 573 29.82 -27.46 -5.97
N THR A 574 28.88 -26.58 -6.31
CA THR A 574 29.17 -25.34 -7.06
C THR A 574 29.81 -24.27 -6.17
N TYR A 575 29.29 -24.06 -4.96
CA TYR A 575 29.64 -22.91 -4.11
C TYR A 575 30.49 -23.27 -2.88
N GLY A 576 30.68 -24.56 -2.59
CA GLY A 576 31.48 -25.03 -1.45
C GLY A 576 30.82 -24.84 -0.08
N THR A 577 29.57 -24.39 -0.05
CA THR A 577 28.78 -24.16 1.17
C THR A 577 27.39 -24.78 1.01
N GLU A 578 26.72 -25.09 2.12
CA GLU A 578 25.32 -25.54 2.07
C GLU A 578 24.39 -24.36 1.69
N PRO A 579 23.35 -24.57 0.87
CA PRO A 579 22.38 -23.51 0.58
C PRO A 579 21.54 -23.17 1.82
N ASN A 580 21.16 -21.90 1.94
CA ASN A 580 20.17 -21.47 2.91
C ASN A 580 18.79 -21.24 2.25
N ALA A 581 17.80 -20.85 3.05
CA ALA A 581 16.44 -20.62 2.58
C ALA A 581 16.34 -19.56 1.46
N PHE A 582 17.17 -18.51 1.45
CA PHE A 582 17.16 -17.49 0.40
C PHE A 582 17.60 -18.07 -0.95
N ALA A 583 18.68 -18.86 -0.97
CA ALA A 583 19.10 -19.56 -2.18
C ALA A 583 18.04 -20.57 -2.66
N ALA A 584 17.41 -21.28 -1.72
CA ALA A 584 16.38 -22.26 -2.03
C ALA A 584 15.11 -21.64 -2.64
N VAL A 585 14.57 -20.56 -2.06
CA VAL A 585 13.38 -19.90 -2.64
C VAL A 585 13.68 -19.20 -3.96
N SER A 586 14.90 -18.66 -4.16
CA SER A 586 15.34 -18.15 -5.47
C SER A 586 15.45 -19.26 -6.52
N TYR A 587 16.02 -20.41 -6.17
CA TYR A 587 16.06 -21.58 -7.04
C TYR A 587 14.65 -22.07 -7.40
N ALA A 588 13.79 -22.23 -6.40
CA ALA A 588 12.39 -22.64 -6.59
C ALA A 588 11.60 -21.64 -7.45
N CYS A 589 11.85 -20.34 -7.30
CA CYS A 589 11.21 -19.29 -8.08
C CYS A 589 11.40 -19.50 -9.59
N VAL A 590 12.63 -19.80 -10.03
CA VAL A 590 12.90 -20.06 -11.45
C VAL A 590 12.20 -21.33 -11.93
N HIS A 591 12.13 -22.39 -11.10
CA HIS A 591 11.44 -23.63 -11.47
C HIS A 591 9.93 -23.46 -11.57
N VAL A 592 9.32 -22.70 -10.65
CA VAL A 592 7.89 -22.34 -10.70
C VAL A 592 7.61 -21.49 -11.95
N PHE A 593 8.45 -20.49 -12.22
CA PHE A 593 8.37 -19.67 -13.42
C PHE A 593 8.50 -20.51 -14.70
N ALA A 594 9.50 -21.40 -14.77
CA ALA A 594 9.71 -22.26 -15.93
C ALA A 594 8.55 -23.23 -16.16
N ALA A 595 7.91 -23.73 -15.09
CA ALA A 595 6.69 -24.50 -15.20
C ALA A 595 5.53 -23.68 -15.78
N ALA A 596 5.37 -22.42 -15.35
CA ALA A 596 4.38 -21.51 -15.92
C ALA A 596 4.62 -21.24 -17.41
N VAL A 597 5.84 -20.87 -17.79
CA VAL A 597 6.22 -20.64 -19.20
C VAL A 597 5.92 -21.88 -20.06
N LYS A 598 6.29 -23.06 -19.58
CA LYS A 598 6.01 -24.32 -20.29
C LYS A 598 4.50 -24.53 -20.49
N ASN A 599 3.69 -24.18 -19.50
CA ASN A 599 2.23 -24.33 -19.55
C ASN A 599 1.53 -23.21 -20.35
N ALA A 600 2.14 -22.04 -20.44
CA ALA A 600 1.65 -20.91 -21.20
C ALA A 600 1.74 -21.16 -22.71
N GLU A 601 2.72 -21.97 -23.15
CA GLU A 601 3.08 -22.16 -24.57
C GLU A 601 3.34 -20.83 -25.32
N SER A 602 3.65 -19.78 -24.57
CA SER A 602 3.91 -18.42 -25.04
C SER A 602 4.86 -17.72 -24.08
N THR A 603 5.51 -16.67 -24.58
CA THR A 603 6.47 -15.85 -23.84
C THR A 603 5.92 -14.47 -23.47
N ASP A 604 4.66 -14.18 -23.83
CA ASP A 604 4.00 -12.92 -23.48
C ASP A 604 3.57 -12.91 -22.00
N ALA A 605 3.57 -11.72 -21.40
CA ALA A 605 3.32 -11.55 -19.97
C ALA A 605 1.94 -12.04 -19.55
N GLN A 606 0.91 -11.83 -20.37
CA GLN A 606 -0.46 -12.22 -20.06
C GLN A 606 -0.61 -13.74 -19.98
N SER A 607 -0.08 -14.47 -20.96
CA SER A 607 -0.10 -15.94 -20.97
C SER A 607 0.69 -16.54 -19.81
N ILE A 608 1.84 -15.93 -19.47
CA ILE A 608 2.65 -16.34 -18.31
C ILE A 608 1.89 -16.08 -17.00
N ARG A 609 1.26 -14.91 -16.86
CA ARG A 609 0.41 -14.57 -15.72
C ARG A 609 -0.70 -15.60 -15.53
N ASP A 610 -1.44 -15.90 -16.60
CA ASP A 610 -2.56 -16.84 -16.57
C ASP A 610 -2.09 -18.27 -16.27
N ALA A 611 -0.87 -18.64 -16.69
CA ALA A 611 -0.27 -19.92 -16.35
C ALA A 611 0.17 -19.99 -14.88
N LEU A 612 0.76 -18.91 -14.34
CA LEU A 612 1.12 -18.79 -12.92
C LEU A 612 -0.11 -18.92 -12.03
N ALA A 613 -1.18 -18.16 -12.31
CA ALA A 613 -2.43 -18.20 -11.55
C ALA A 613 -3.08 -19.59 -11.49
N ARG A 614 -2.78 -20.48 -12.45
CA ARG A 614 -3.29 -21.85 -12.53
C ARG A 614 -2.37 -22.89 -11.86
N ILE A 615 -1.21 -22.51 -11.34
CA ILE A 615 -0.31 -23.46 -10.66
C ILE A 615 -0.97 -23.96 -9.37
N GLN A 616 -1.19 -25.27 -9.33
CA GLN A 616 -1.68 -26.00 -8.18
C GLN A 616 -0.87 -27.29 -8.00
N ASP A 617 -0.53 -27.64 -6.75
CA ASP A 617 0.12 -28.90 -6.37
C ASP A 617 1.42 -29.24 -7.15
N LEU A 618 2.14 -28.21 -7.59
CA LEU A 618 3.40 -28.35 -8.32
C LEU A 618 4.48 -28.92 -7.39
N ASP A 619 5.15 -29.98 -7.81
CA ASP A 619 6.28 -30.53 -7.07
C ASP A 619 7.49 -29.58 -7.17
N THR A 620 7.91 -29.05 -6.01
CA THR A 620 9.09 -28.19 -5.89
C THR A 620 9.97 -28.65 -4.74
N ILE A 621 11.16 -28.06 -4.61
CA ILE A 621 12.01 -28.28 -3.44
C ILE A 621 11.39 -27.71 -2.14
N LEU A 622 10.37 -26.87 -2.25
CA LEU A 622 9.58 -26.33 -1.12
C LEU A 622 8.43 -27.28 -0.73
N GLY A 623 8.22 -28.36 -1.49
CA GLY A 623 7.07 -29.26 -1.35
C GLY A 623 6.04 -29.02 -2.45
N LYS A 624 4.79 -29.41 -2.17
CA LYS A 624 3.65 -29.15 -3.04
C LYS A 624 3.32 -27.66 -2.99
N PHE A 625 3.54 -26.98 -4.12
CA PHE A 625 3.41 -25.54 -4.25
C PHE A 625 2.18 -25.18 -5.10
N SER A 626 1.41 -24.21 -4.61
CA SER A 626 0.30 -23.58 -5.33
C SER A 626 0.40 -22.06 -5.22
N PHE A 627 -0.28 -21.34 -6.11
CA PHE A 627 -0.64 -19.94 -5.86
C PHE A 627 -2.07 -19.85 -5.36
N ASN A 628 -2.33 -18.95 -4.41
CA ASN A 628 -3.70 -18.55 -4.05
C ASN A 628 -4.24 -17.48 -5.04
N GLU A 629 -5.47 -17.04 -4.83
CA GLU A 629 -6.15 -16.05 -5.69
C GLU A 629 -5.44 -14.68 -5.72
N ASN A 630 -4.63 -14.36 -4.70
CA ASN A 630 -3.85 -13.14 -4.63
C ASN A 630 -2.43 -13.29 -5.23
N GLY A 631 -2.08 -14.42 -5.84
CA GLY A 631 -0.72 -14.66 -6.34
C GLY A 631 0.30 -14.98 -5.25
N ASP A 632 -0.15 -15.35 -4.05
CA ASP A 632 0.73 -15.75 -2.95
C ASP A 632 1.03 -17.25 -2.99
N GLY A 633 2.31 -17.60 -2.82
CA GLY A 633 2.75 -18.99 -2.73
C GLY A 633 2.22 -19.68 -1.47
N VAL A 634 1.61 -20.85 -1.66
CA VAL A 634 1.07 -21.73 -0.62
C VAL A 634 1.79 -23.06 -0.65
N TYR A 635 2.39 -23.43 0.47
CA TYR A 635 3.02 -24.72 0.74
C TYR A 635 3.16 -24.92 2.26
N GLU A 636 3.43 -26.15 2.69
CA GLU A 636 3.47 -26.48 4.11
C GLU A 636 4.66 -25.81 4.82
N PRO A 637 4.43 -25.01 5.88
CA PRO A 637 5.52 -24.44 6.67
C PRO A 637 6.16 -25.49 7.58
N ASN A 638 7.46 -25.33 7.82
CA ASN A 638 8.21 -26.13 8.76
C ASN A 638 8.49 -25.34 10.03
N ILE A 639 8.38 -26.00 11.19
CA ILE A 639 8.77 -25.42 12.47
C ILE A 639 10.04 -26.11 12.90
N LEU A 640 11.07 -25.31 13.14
CA LEU A 640 12.37 -25.80 13.56
C LEU A 640 12.65 -25.39 15.00
N ILE A 641 13.49 -26.18 15.65
CA ILE A 641 14.05 -25.92 16.97
C ILE A 641 15.56 -26.05 16.89
N VAL A 642 16.29 -25.14 17.54
CA VAL A 642 17.74 -25.27 17.71
C VAL A 642 18.02 -26.36 18.73
N ARG A 643 18.70 -27.43 18.30
CA ARG A 643 19.17 -28.53 19.14
C ARG A 643 20.62 -28.85 18.80
N ASP A 644 21.48 -28.88 19.82
CA ASP A 644 22.91 -29.10 19.67
C ASP A 644 23.56 -28.10 18.69
N GLY A 645 23.11 -26.83 18.73
CA GLY A 645 23.63 -25.75 17.89
C GLY A 645 23.26 -25.84 16.40
N VAL A 646 22.28 -26.67 16.01
CA VAL A 646 21.79 -26.77 14.63
C VAL A 646 20.26 -26.74 14.58
N LEU A 647 19.69 -26.27 13.47
CA LEU A 647 18.24 -26.29 13.26
C LEU A 647 17.75 -27.72 12.94
N ARG A 648 16.76 -28.19 13.69
CA ARG A 648 16.11 -29.50 13.55
C ARG A 648 14.60 -29.34 13.47
N PHE A 649 13.89 -30.31 12.90
CA PHE A 649 12.44 -30.33 12.97
C PHE A 649 11.95 -30.32 14.43
N PHE A 650 10.95 -29.49 14.69
CA PHE A 650 10.23 -29.49 15.95
C PHE A 650 9.14 -30.57 15.91
N ASP A 651 9.56 -31.82 16.14
CA ASP A 651 8.70 -33.01 16.20
C ASP A 651 7.80 -33.06 17.44
#